data_AF-A0A927A5J5-F1
#
_entry.id   AF-A0A927A5J5-F1
#
_cell.length_a   1.000
_cell.length_b   1.000
_cell.length_c   1.000
_cell.angle_alpha   90.00
_cell.angle_beta   90.00
_cell.angle_gamma   90.00
#
_symmetry.space_group_name_H-M   'P 1'
#
loop_
_entity.id
_entity.type
_entity.pdbx_description
1 polymer ?
#
loop_
_entity_poly.entity_id
_entity_poly.type
_entity_poly.pdbx_seq_one_letter_code
_entity_poly.pdbx_strand_id
1 'polypeptide(L)'
;MSDFSKQIGALSPEKRQLLLQRLNQKKEIVGSQTQIKPQSRESNCFPLSFAQERLWFLDQFQPNQPLYNEPTVLRLKGALNVVALVQTLNEILRRHEALRTTFCVLAGQPSQVIAPSLTLDLPIVDIQSLPPKERETEAQRLATEEAQLPFDLSQGPLVRVTLLKLGATEYLLLWTMHHIVCDGWSFGVIIRELMALYQSFAQGQPSPLPELPIQYADFALWQRQWLQKEVLDAQVSYWKRQLSNGPKLLDLMTDRPRPVVQSYSGARQSLVLSQPLTEALKALSQESKATLFMTLLAAFNTLLYRYSGQDDILVGTTISGRNRLEIEGLIGFFVNTLVMRTNLGGAVSFREILHRVREVSISAYAHQDLPFERLVEELQPERNLSHAPFFQVMFQLQNTPATTLDLPDLSLLLVESNRETARFDLALSMTDTKQGLMGVMEHNTDLFDVATITRMLGHFQTLLEGIVANPDQLISTLPLLTAAEEHQLLVEWNDTQTNYPLDKCIHQLFEEQVVRSPDAIAVVFEDKQLTYRELNQRANQLAHHLQQQGVGPEVLVGICVERSLEMVVGILAILKAGGAYLPLDPVYPPERLGFMLEDAQISVLLTQQQLVAGLPQHDAKVICLDSDENAIAQASQQNLNNLTTPDNLAYVIYTSGSTGKPKGVTIQHRSLVNYTHAACLHYGLQPSDRILQFASISFDAAAEEIFPCLTQGATLVLRTESMLSSIPDFLEKCSDWKLTVLDLPTAFWHQLTTELVEKDLPLPEQLRLVIIGGEKALSERLILWHKHVSKDVQLINSYGPTETTIVATISNLSQSTKLEVPIGKAIQNVQTYILDSCLQPTPIGVPGELYIGGVGVARGYLNRPELTAEKFILNPFNQNSGARLYKTGDLVRYLPNGEIQLLGRIDDQVKIRGFRIELGEIEAKLNQHPDVSQSVVLAWGDELGDQRLVAYIQYQSQQTPKVTELRSFLKEQLPQYMIPAAFVLLSTLPLLPNGKIDRRGLPAPEMMRPELEVGYVMPQTEVERTIAQIWQQALNIEKIGIHDNFFELGGHSLLMVKVNSQLREILQTDLSMLDMFRYPTISSLAENFSQSKKPTSTQQPRDIETDKILAGKAQQKSRLQKMKSMKNISLPNDL
;
A
#
# COMPACT_ATOMS: atom_id res chain seq x y z
N MET A 1 18.96 29.47 -48.03
CA MET A 1 18.61 28.95 -49.37
C MET A 1 19.79 28.31 -50.13
N SER A 2 21.06 28.63 -49.85
CA SER A 2 22.22 28.08 -50.60
C SER A 2 22.56 26.61 -50.32
N ASP A 3 22.27 26.07 -49.12
CA ASP A 3 22.58 24.67 -48.77
C ASP A 3 21.58 23.65 -49.31
N PHE A 4 20.30 24.03 -49.41
CA PHE A 4 19.24 23.14 -49.90
C PHE A 4 19.40 22.81 -51.39
N SER A 5 19.87 23.79 -52.17
CA SER A 5 20.16 23.62 -53.60
C SER A 5 21.37 22.70 -53.84
N LYS A 6 22.38 22.75 -52.97
CA LYS A 6 23.54 21.83 -53.00
C LYS A 6 23.17 20.39 -52.63
N GLN A 7 22.30 20.19 -51.64
CA GLN A 7 21.85 18.86 -51.22
C GLN A 7 20.95 18.17 -52.25
N ILE A 8 20.03 18.90 -52.90
CA ILE A 8 19.28 18.37 -54.06
C ILE A 8 20.23 18.13 -55.24
N GLY A 9 21.27 18.96 -55.38
CA GLY A 9 22.43 18.83 -56.26
C GLY A 9 23.08 17.43 -56.27
N ALA A 10 23.20 16.81 -55.09
CA ALA A 10 23.94 15.57 -54.86
C ALA A 10 23.09 14.28 -54.95
N LEU A 11 21.79 14.37 -55.20
CA LEU A 11 20.91 13.20 -55.34
C LEU A 11 21.05 12.55 -56.72
N SER A 12 21.05 11.21 -56.76
CA SER A 12 21.01 10.45 -58.01
C SER A 12 19.75 10.77 -58.84
N PRO A 13 19.78 10.62 -60.18
CA PRO A 13 18.63 10.92 -61.05
C PRO A 13 17.34 10.21 -60.60
N GLU A 14 17.46 8.95 -60.18
CA GLU A 14 16.36 8.14 -59.66
C GLU A 14 15.81 8.68 -58.33
N LYS A 15 16.68 9.14 -57.41
CA LYS A 15 16.24 9.74 -56.13
C LYS A 15 15.60 11.11 -56.33
N ARG A 16 16.04 11.90 -57.31
CA ARG A 16 15.36 13.16 -57.70
C ARG A 16 14.00 12.88 -58.31
N GLN A 17 13.88 11.87 -59.16
CA GLN A 17 12.62 11.48 -59.78
C GLN A 17 11.63 10.92 -58.74
N LEU A 18 12.12 10.15 -57.76
CA LEU A 18 11.33 9.68 -56.62
C LEU A 18 10.93 10.83 -55.68
N LEU A 19 11.79 11.83 -55.48
CA LEU A 19 11.48 13.05 -54.73
C LEU A 19 10.40 13.88 -55.45
N LEU A 20 10.49 14.01 -56.77
CA LEU A 20 9.50 14.69 -57.61
C LEU A 20 8.17 13.93 -57.66
N GLN A 21 8.20 12.60 -57.76
CA GLN A 21 7.01 11.75 -57.66
C GLN A 21 6.38 11.83 -56.27
N ARG A 22 7.16 11.84 -55.19
CA ARG A 22 6.64 12.03 -53.83
C ARG A 22 6.12 13.44 -53.60
N LEU A 23 6.74 14.48 -54.18
CA LEU A 23 6.23 15.86 -54.12
C LEU A 23 4.92 16.01 -54.91
N ASN A 24 4.77 15.31 -56.05
CA ASN A 24 3.54 15.28 -56.83
C ASN A 24 2.44 14.41 -56.16
N GLN A 25 2.79 13.27 -55.57
CA GLN A 25 1.86 12.48 -54.74
C GLN A 25 1.48 13.24 -53.46
N LYS A 26 2.40 14.01 -52.86
CA LYS A 26 2.07 14.92 -51.76
C LYS A 26 1.15 16.04 -52.24
N LYS A 27 1.31 16.57 -53.46
CA LYS A 27 0.33 17.51 -54.06
C LYS A 27 -1.04 16.88 -54.31
N GLU A 28 -1.12 15.61 -54.70
CA GLU A 28 -2.40 14.91 -54.91
C GLU A 28 -3.07 14.50 -53.58
N ILE A 29 -2.32 14.12 -52.55
CA ILE A 29 -2.84 13.79 -51.20
C ILE A 29 -3.16 15.07 -50.39
N VAL A 30 -2.41 16.16 -50.58
CA VAL A 30 -2.70 17.49 -50.00
C VAL A 30 -3.83 18.21 -50.75
N GLY A 31 -4.31 17.64 -51.86
CA GLY A 31 -5.38 18.19 -52.71
C GLY A 31 -6.74 18.40 -52.02
N SER A 32 -6.91 18.00 -50.77
CA SER A 32 -8.15 18.21 -49.98
C SER A 32 -8.00 19.17 -48.79
N GLN A 33 -6.82 19.74 -48.51
CA GLN A 33 -6.67 20.68 -47.40
C GLN A 33 -6.72 22.14 -47.89
N THR A 34 -7.82 22.82 -47.58
CA THR A 34 -8.03 24.24 -47.84
C THR A 34 -6.92 25.09 -47.21
N GLN A 35 -6.30 25.97 -48.01
CA GLN A 35 -5.33 26.96 -47.55
C GLN A 35 -5.98 27.89 -46.51
N ILE A 36 -5.24 28.30 -45.47
CA ILE A 36 -5.69 29.31 -44.50
C ILE A 36 -5.74 30.65 -45.24
N LYS A 37 -6.92 31.28 -45.29
CA LYS A 37 -7.13 32.57 -45.97
C LYS A 37 -7.30 33.68 -44.93
N PRO A 38 -6.70 34.86 -45.15
CA PRO A 38 -6.90 36.02 -44.28
C PRO A 38 -8.37 36.46 -44.31
N GLN A 39 -8.90 36.83 -43.15
CA GLN A 39 -10.28 37.26 -42.95
C GLN A 39 -10.38 38.78 -42.77
N SER A 40 -11.53 39.37 -43.15
CA SER A 40 -11.80 40.77 -42.85
C SER A 40 -11.85 41.02 -41.34
N ARG A 41 -11.24 42.12 -40.88
CA ARG A 41 -11.22 42.54 -39.46
C ARG A 41 -12.40 43.43 -39.07
N GLU A 42 -13.36 43.68 -39.97
CA GLU A 42 -14.51 44.56 -39.70
C GLU A 42 -15.38 44.11 -38.52
N SER A 43 -15.48 42.80 -38.22
CA SER A 43 -16.25 42.32 -37.05
C SER A 43 -15.51 42.46 -35.72
N ASN A 44 -14.18 42.63 -35.73
CA ASN A 44 -13.26 42.55 -34.57
C ASN A 44 -13.46 41.33 -33.63
N CYS A 45 -14.29 40.36 -34.02
CA CYS A 45 -14.77 39.27 -33.20
C CYS A 45 -14.66 37.95 -33.97
N PHE A 46 -13.92 37.01 -33.41
CA PHE A 46 -13.59 35.72 -34.02
C PHE A 46 -13.81 34.58 -33.03
N PRO A 47 -14.14 33.36 -33.50
CA PRO A 47 -14.24 32.21 -32.60
C PRO A 47 -12.86 31.85 -32.02
N LEU A 48 -12.83 31.32 -30.81
CA LEU A 48 -11.61 30.74 -30.23
C LEU A 48 -11.21 29.49 -31.02
N SER A 49 -9.90 29.21 -31.10
CA SER A 49 -9.45 27.86 -31.46
C SER A 49 -9.93 26.87 -30.39
N PHE A 50 -9.93 25.56 -30.69
CA PHE A 50 -10.33 24.58 -29.68
C PHE A 50 -9.41 24.61 -28.44
N ALA A 51 -8.10 24.81 -28.65
CA ALA A 51 -7.12 24.90 -27.57
C ALA A 51 -7.33 26.16 -26.71
N GLN A 52 -7.65 27.31 -27.32
CA GLN A 52 -7.99 28.51 -26.56
C GLN A 52 -9.30 28.36 -25.78
N GLU A 53 -10.32 27.76 -26.39
CA GLU A 53 -11.62 27.51 -25.72
C GLU A 53 -11.44 26.69 -24.44
N ARG A 54 -10.49 25.75 -24.43
CA ARG A 54 -10.10 25.02 -23.23
C ARG A 54 -9.52 25.91 -22.15
N LEU A 55 -8.46 26.66 -22.47
CA LEU A 55 -7.78 27.48 -21.47
C LEU A 55 -8.74 28.52 -20.90
N TRP A 56 -9.62 29.06 -21.75
CA TRP A 56 -10.71 29.92 -21.32
C TRP A 56 -11.65 29.18 -20.34
N PHE A 57 -12.12 27.97 -20.67
CA PHE A 57 -12.96 27.19 -19.75
C PHE A 57 -12.28 26.91 -18.40
N LEU A 58 -11.00 26.55 -18.39
CA LEU A 58 -10.25 26.28 -17.15
C LEU A 58 -10.09 27.53 -16.30
N ASP A 59 -9.82 28.67 -16.93
CA ASP A 59 -9.79 29.98 -16.28
C ASP A 59 -11.16 30.35 -15.69
N GLN A 60 -12.27 30.09 -16.39
CA GLN A 60 -13.62 30.31 -15.85
C GLN A 60 -13.97 29.35 -14.69
N PHE A 61 -13.41 28.15 -14.69
CA PHE A 61 -13.61 27.17 -13.63
C PHE A 61 -12.80 27.50 -12.36
N GLN A 62 -11.60 28.07 -12.53
CA GLN A 62 -10.70 28.49 -11.44
C GLN A 62 -10.21 29.93 -11.67
N PRO A 63 -11.09 30.94 -11.51
CA PRO A 63 -10.72 32.32 -11.79
C PRO A 63 -9.65 32.84 -10.82
N ASN A 64 -8.84 33.79 -11.29
CA ASN A 64 -7.80 34.47 -10.52
C ASN A 64 -6.62 33.57 -10.06
N GLN A 65 -6.31 32.51 -10.80
CA GLN A 65 -5.15 31.66 -10.53
C GLN A 65 -4.05 31.86 -11.59
N PRO A 66 -2.75 31.90 -11.22
CA PRO A 66 -1.65 32.07 -12.17
C PRO A 66 -1.21 30.77 -12.88
N LEU A 67 -2.03 29.71 -12.85
CA LEU A 67 -1.68 28.35 -13.29
C LEU A 67 -1.21 28.28 -14.76
N TYR A 68 -1.74 29.18 -15.60
CA TYR A 68 -1.43 29.28 -17.03
C TYR A 68 -0.64 30.55 -17.36
N ASN A 69 0.03 31.14 -16.38
CA ASN A 69 1.04 32.16 -16.65
C ASN A 69 2.29 31.48 -17.22
N GLU A 70 2.84 32.04 -18.29
CA GLU A 70 4.13 31.63 -18.85
C GLU A 70 5.16 32.74 -18.60
N PRO A 71 5.75 32.81 -17.39
CA PRO A 71 6.78 33.79 -17.06
C PRO A 71 8.09 33.41 -17.74
N THR A 72 8.77 34.43 -18.24
CA THR A 72 10.10 34.36 -18.82
C THR A 72 10.97 35.46 -18.24
N VAL A 73 12.17 35.11 -17.78
CA VAL A 73 13.17 36.06 -17.30
C VAL A 73 14.35 36.10 -18.26
N LEU A 74 14.61 37.26 -18.86
CA LEU A 74 15.76 37.51 -19.71
C LEU A 74 16.78 38.39 -18.98
N ARG A 75 17.98 37.87 -18.75
CA ARG A 75 19.11 38.63 -18.24
C ARG A 75 19.82 39.32 -19.39
N LEU A 76 19.87 40.64 -19.33
CA LEU A 76 20.48 41.51 -20.34
C LEU A 76 21.77 42.10 -19.76
N LYS A 77 22.91 41.87 -20.41
CA LYS A 77 24.21 42.45 -20.03
C LYS A 77 24.78 43.27 -21.17
N GLY A 78 25.11 44.54 -20.90
CA GLY A 78 25.65 45.48 -21.89
C GLY A 78 24.96 46.85 -21.87
N ALA A 79 25.16 47.61 -22.94
CA ALA A 79 24.60 48.95 -23.11
C ALA A 79 23.17 48.87 -23.67
N LEU A 80 22.19 48.81 -22.78
CA LEU A 80 20.78 48.71 -23.16
C LEU A 80 20.22 50.07 -23.62
N ASN A 81 19.74 50.14 -24.86
CA ASN A 81 18.92 51.25 -25.36
C ASN A 81 17.45 50.97 -25.03
N VAL A 82 16.97 51.54 -23.92
CA VAL A 82 15.60 51.33 -23.43
C VAL A 82 14.55 51.83 -24.43
N VAL A 83 14.80 52.92 -25.14
CA VAL A 83 13.85 53.46 -26.14
C VAL A 83 13.69 52.47 -27.29
N ALA A 84 14.79 51.91 -27.79
CA ALA A 84 14.75 50.87 -28.82
C ALA A 84 14.02 49.62 -28.32
N LEU A 85 14.24 49.20 -27.07
CA LEU A 85 13.52 48.06 -26.47
C LEU A 85 12.01 48.29 -26.41
N VAL A 86 11.56 49.48 -25.98
CA VAL A 86 10.13 49.83 -25.95
C VAL A 86 9.53 49.81 -27.37
N GLN A 87 10.24 50.33 -28.37
CA GLN A 87 9.82 50.26 -29.77
C GLN A 87 9.75 48.82 -30.27
N THR A 88 10.72 47.98 -29.92
CA THR A 88 10.75 46.55 -30.25
C THR A 88 9.53 45.82 -29.69
N LEU A 89 9.25 45.96 -28.39
CA LEU A 89 8.12 45.29 -27.75
C LEU A 89 6.80 45.69 -28.39
N ASN A 90 6.60 47.00 -28.61
CA ASN A 90 5.37 47.51 -29.22
C ASN A 90 5.21 47.09 -30.69
N GLU A 91 6.30 46.96 -31.46
CA GLU A 91 6.24 46.46 -32.83
C GLU A 91 5.87 44.97 -32.90
N ILE A 92 6.37 44.15 -31.96
CA ILE A 92 5.94 42.74 -31.84
C ILE A 92 4.44 42.66 -31.55
N LEU A 93 3.94 43.49 -30.62
CA LEU A 93 2.51 43.55 -30.31
C LEU A 93 1.64 44.02 -31.47
N ARG A 94 2.11 45.01 -32.24
CA ARG A 94 1.41 45.48 -33.44
C ARG A 94 1.32 44.36 -34.47
N ARG A 95 2.44 43.69 -34.71
CA ARG A 95 2.62 42.66 -35.73
C ARG A 95 1.79 41.41 -35.46
N HIS A 96 1.64 40.99 -34.20
CA HIS A 96 0.92 39.77 -33.83
C HIS A 96 -0.38 40.08 -33.09
N GLU A 97 -1.51 39.85 -33.77
CA GLU A 97 -2.85 40.10 -33.22
C GLU A 97 -3.11 39.37 -31.90
N ALA A 98 -2.56 38.17 -31.72
CA ALA A 98 -2.74 37.36 -30.51
C ALA A 98 -2.38 38.10 -29.22
N LEU A 99 -1.35 38.96 -29.24
CA LEU A 99 -0.87 39.68 -28.06
C LEU A 99 -1.75 40.87 -27.66
N ARG A 100 -2.65 41.30 -28.55
CA ARG A 100 -3.64 42.38 -28.33
C ARG A 100 -5.08 41.86 -28.38
N THR A 101 -5.24 40.57 -28.13
CA THR A 101 -6.54 39.87 -28.12
C THR A 101 -7.01 39.64 -26.68
N THR A 102 -8.28 39.91 -26.41
CA THR A 102 -8.98 39.52 -25.17
C THR A 102 -10.08 38.50 -25.47
N PHE A 103 -10.61 37.85 -24.44
CA PHE A 103 -11.58 36.77 -24.54
C PHE A 103 -12.82 37.09 -23.71
N CYS A 104 -13.95 37.28 -24.37
CA CYS A 104 -15.22 37.61 -23.72
C CYS A 104 -16.37 36.76 -24.26
N VAL A 105 -17.49 36.73 -23.53
CA VAL A 105 -18.70 36.02 -23.97
C VAL A 105 -19.57 36.99 -24.76
N LEU A 106 -19.77 36.71 -26.04
CA LEU A 106 -20.65 37.48 -26.93
C LEU A 106 -21.76 36.56 -27.44
N ALA A 107 -23.02 36.98 -27.28
CA ALA A 107 -24.20 36.18 -27.64
C ALA A 107 -24.18 34.74 -27.06
N GLY A 108 -23.63 34.58 -25.85
CA GLY A 108 -23.53 33.28 -25.18
C GLY A 108 -22.42 32.36 -25.68
N GLN A 109 -21.49 32.86 -26.52
CA GLN A 109 -20.34 32.10 -27.03
C GLN A 109 -19.02 32.81 -26.67
N PRO A 110 -17.97 32.09 -26.24
CA PRO A 110 -16.65 32.68 -26.04
C PRO A 110 -16.11 33.17 -27.38
N SER A 111 -15.57 34.38 -27.40
CA SER A 111 -15.08 35.05 -28.61
C SER A 111 -13.75 35.78 -28.37
N GLN A 112 -12.87 35.76 -29.37
CA GLN A 112 -11.65 36.55 -29.45
C GLN A 112 -12.01 37.97 -29.90
N VAL A 113 -11.66 38.97 -29.10
CA VAL A 113 -11.81 40.38 -29.42
C VAL A 113 -10.43 41.00 -29.63
N ILE A 114 -10.17 41.42 -30.87
CA ILE A 114 -8.86 41.94 -31.26
C ILE A 114 -8.89 43.47 -31.17
N ALA A 115 -8.10 44.05 -30.27
CA ALA A 115 -8.00 45.51 -30.16
C ALA A 115 -7.28 46.09 -31.40
N PRO A 116 -7.78 47.14 -32.07
CA PRO A 116 -7.19 47.66 -33.31
C PRO A 116 -5.74 48.16 -33.12
N SER A 117 -5.44 48.67 -31.94
CA SER A 117 -4.10 49.06 -31.50
C SER A 117 -3.98 48.89 -29.99
N LEU A 118 -2.79 48.50 -29.53
CA LEU A 118 -2.45 48.40 -28.11
C LEU A 118 -1.01 48.89 -27.97
N THR A 119 -0.73 49.70 -26.94
CA THR A 119 0.62 50.12 -26.57
C THR A 119 0.94 49.55 -25.20
N LEU A 120 2.07 48.88 -25.06
CA LEU A 120 2.62 48.44 -23.78
C LEU A 120 3.58 49.48 -23.24
N ASP A 121 3.38 49.81 -21.97
CA ASP A 121 4.37 50.50 -21.17
C ASP A 121 5.45 49.52 -20.70
N LEU A 122 6.67 50.02 -20.49
CA LEU A 122 7.77 49.26 -19.88
C LEU A 122 8.14 49.91 -18.55
N PRO A 123 7.49 49.52 -17.43
CA PRO A 123 7.90 49.92 -16.10
C PRO A 123 9.37 49.56 -15.84
N ILE A 124 10.11 50.50 -15.25
CA ILE A 124 11.51 50.31 -14.86
C ILE A 124 11.59 50.35 -13.34
N VAL A 125 12.00 49.24 -12.74
CA VAL A 125 12.25 49.14 -11.29
C VAL A 125 13.75 49.18 -11.07
N ASP A 126 14.22 50.23 -10.41
CA ASP A 126 15.65 50.42 -10.14
C ASP A 126 16.02 49.88 -8.76
N ILE A 127 16.75 48.76 -8.75
CA ILE A 127 17.25 48.11 -7.53
C ILE A 127 18.77 48.24 -7.39
N GLN A 128 19.41 49.10 -8.19
CA GLN A 128 20.86 49.29 -8.17
C GLN A 128 21.37 49.86 -6.83
N SER A 129 20.51 50.50 -6.04
CA SER A 129 20.84 51.09 -4.74
C SER A 129 20.99 50.04 -3.64
N LEU A 130 20.47 48.83 -3.83
CA LEU A 130 20.62 47.73 -2.86
C LEU A 130 22.08 47.21 -2.83
N PRO A 131 22.52 46.60 -1.72
CA PRO A 131 23.80 45.88 -1.68
C PRO A 131 23.87 44.78 -2.75
N PRO A 132 25.04 44.52 -3.38
CA PRO A 132 25.15 43.54 -4.47
C PRO A 132 24.62 42.14 -4.15
N LYS A 133 24.74 41.68 -2.90
CA LYS A 133 24.23 40.38 -2.46
C LYS A 133 22.70 40.34 -2.32
N GLU A 134 22.06 41.48 -2.08
CA GLU A 134 20.60 41.60 -1.89
C GLU A 134 19.88 41.84 -3.22
N ARG A 135 20.55 42.43 -4.22
CA ARG A 135 19.96 42.70 -5.55
C ARG A 135 19.42 41.45 -6.23
N GLU A 136 20.18 40.36 -6.18
CA GLU A 136 19.79 39.11 -6.84
C GLU A 136 18.59 38.47 -6.13
N THR A 137 18.57 38.49 -4.80
CA THR A 137 17.45 38.00 -3.99
C THR A 137 16.19 38.82 -4.25
N GLU A 138 16.30 40.15 -4.28
CA GLU A 138 15.18 41.03 -4.55
C GLU A 138 14.67 40.89 -5.99
N ALA A 139 15.58 40.77 -6.96
CA ALA A 139 15.23 40.48 -8.35
C ALA A 139 14.45 39.18 -8.49
N GLN A 140 14.88 38.12 -7.78
CA GLN A 140 14.18 36.84 -7.77
C GLN A 140 12.80 36.96 -7.10
N ARG A 141 12.69 37.69 -5.98
CA ARG A 141 11.41 37.95 -5.31
C ARG A 141 10.42 38.65 -6.25
N LEU A 142 10.85 39.72 -6.91
CA LEU A 142 10.04 40.48 -7.87
C LEU A 142 9.64 39.63 -9.09
N ALA A 143 10.55 38.79 -9.59
CA ALA A 143 10.25 37.86 -10.68
C ALA A 143 9.18 36.83 -10.28
N THR A 144 9.28 36.29 -9.05
CA THR A 144 8.27 35.37 -8.50
C THR A 144 6.92 36.07 -8.31
N GLU A 145 6.91 37.30 -7.76
CA GLU A 145 5.66 38.06 -7.60
C GLU A 145 4.98 38.33 -8.94
N GLU A 146 5.72 38.79 -9.95
CA GLU A 146 5.19 39.03 -11.30
C GLU A 146 4.61 37.74 -11.92
N ALA A 147 5.27 36.60 -11.72
CA ALA A 147 4.81 35.31 -12.21
C ALA A 147 3.49 34.85 -11.56
N GLN A 148 3.25 35.23 -10.29
CA GLN A 148 2.08 34.84 -9.51
C GLN A 148 0.87 35.79 -9.69
N LEU A 149 1.05 36.95 -10.32
CA LEU A 149 -0.06 37.87 -10.61
C LEU A 149 -1.01 37.24 -11.66
N PRO A 150 -2.30 37.02 -11.36
CA PRO A 150 -3.23 36.43 -12.31
C PRO A 150 -3.52 37.37 -13.49
N PHE A 151 -4.03 36.82 -14.60
CA PHE A 151 -4.62 37.59 -15.70
C PHE A 151 -6.15 37.47 -15.65
N ASP A 152 -6.85 38.52 -16.07
CA ASP A 152 -8.28 38.46 -16.41
C ASP A 152 -8.38 38.37 -17.93
N LEU A 153 -8.86 37.24 -18.46
CA LEU A 153 -8.92 37.03 -19.90
C LEU A 153 -9.83 38.01 -20.64
N SER A 154 -10.79 38.61 -19.94
CA SER A 154 -11.71 39.60 -20.49
C SER A 154 -11.14 41.02 -20.52
N GLN A 155 -10.13 41.30 -19.68
CA GLN A 155 -9.48 42.61 -19.52
C GLN A 155 -8.01 42.55 -19.91
N GLY A 156 -7.68 43.02 -21.11
CA GLY A 156 -6.30 43.05 -21.61
C GLY A 156 -5.47 44.19 -21.02
N PRO A 157 -4.14 44.18 -21.23
CA PRO A 157 -3.40 43.22 -22.06
C PRO A 157 -3.07 41.90 -21.34
N LEU A 158 -3.06 40.79 -22.09
CA LEU A 158 -2.70 39.44 -21.59
C LEU A 158 -1.18 39.17 -21.66
N VAL A 159 -0.41 40.25 -21.62
CA VAL A 159 1.04 40.30 -21.63
C VAL A 159 1.48 41.43 -20.70
N ARG A 160 2.47 41.16 -19.86
CA ARG A 160 3.09 42.13 -18.95
C ARG A 160 4.60 42.04 -19.09
N VAL A 161 5.25 43.20 -19.04
CA VAL A 161 6.70 43.34 -19.16
C VAL A 161 7.19 44.32 -18.10
N THR A 162 8.27 43.97 -17.40
CA THR A 162 8.90 44.84 -16.40
C THR A 162 10.41 44.75 -16.54
N LEU A 163 11.10 45.89 -16.56
CA LEU A 163 12.55 45.94 -16.63
C LEU A 163 13.12 46.24 -15.24
N LEU A 164 13.84 45.28 -14.66
CA LEU A 164 14.61 45.46 -13.44
C LEU A 164 16.01 45.95 -13.79
N LYS A 165 16.46 47.04 -13.18
CA LYS A 165 17.82 47.57 -13.34
C LYS A 165 18.67 47.16 -12.13
N LEU A 166 19.65 46.28 -12.34
CA LEU A 166 20.52 45.74 -11.30
C LEU A 166 21.85 46.52 -11.19
N GLY A 167 22.25 47.20 -12.27
CA GLY A 167 23.44 48.02 -12.33
C GLY A 167 23.50 48.89 -13.58
N ALA A 168 24.67 49.46 -13.87
CA ALA A 168 24.86 50.32 -15.05
C ALA A 168 24.69 49.57 -16.39
N THR A 169 25.10 48.30 -16.42
CA THR A 169 25.11 47.46 -17.63
C THR A 169 24.44 46.09 -17.40
N GLU A 170 23.60 45.97 -16.38
CA GLU A 170 22.96 44.69 -16.03
C GLU A 170 21.48 44.91 -15.69
N TYR A 171 20.62 44.15 -16.39
CA TYR A 171 19.18 44.25 -16.32
C TYR A 171 18.54 42.86 -16.34
N LEU A 172 17.32 42.76 -15.79
CA LEU A 172 16.43 41.63 -16.01
C LEU A 172 15.14 42.13 -16.65
N LEU A 173 14.77 41.57 -17.79
CA LEU A 173 13.47 41.78 -18.39
C LEU A 173 12.56 40.62 -17.96
N LEU A 174 11.60 40.93 -17.10
CA LEU A 174 10.50 40.04 -16.74
C LEU A 174 9.44 40.15 -17.84
N TRP A 175 9.10 39.03 -18.47
CA TRP A 175 8.07 38.95 -19.50
C TRP A 175 7.12 37.83 -19.16
N THR A 176 5.88 38.18 -18.81
CA THR A 176 4.84 37.21 -18.45
C THR A 176 3.67 37.33 -19.41
N MET A 177 3.22 36.22 -19.97
CA MET A 177 2.05 36.14 -20.84
C MET A 177 1.09 35.08 -20.32
N HIS A 178 -0.20 35.24 -20.59
CA HIS A 178 -1.13 34.13 -20.39
C HIS A 178 -0.97 33.10 -21.52
N HIS A 179 -0.95 31.81 -21.20
CA HIS A 179 -0.73 30.72 -22.16
C HIS A 179 -1.79 30.66 -23.28
N ILE A 180 -2.93 31.35 -23.13
CA ILE A 180 -3.97 31.42 -24.17
C ILE A 180 -3.56 32.25 -25.40
N VAL A 181 -2.59 33.17 -25.27
CA VAL A 181 -2.11 34.01 -26.37
C VAL A 181 -0.74 33.59 -26.91
N CYS A 182 -0.07 32.63 -26.28
CA CYS A 182 1.25 32.17 -26.67
C CYS A 182 1.51 30.71 -26.31
N ASP A 183 2.51 30.09 -26.93
CA ASP A 183 3.02 28.78 -26.55
C ASP A 183 4.56 28.77 -26.48
N GLY A 184 5.15 27.65 -26.04
CA GLY A 184 6.61 27.52 -25.97
C GLY A 184 7.32 27.77 -27.32
N TRP A 185 6.67 27.47 -28.45
CA TRP A 185 7.20 27.79 -29.78
C TRP A 185 7.16 29.30 -30.08
N SER A 186 6.09 29.97 -29.66
CA SER A 186 5.91 31.42 -29.79
C SER A 186 7.04 32.18 -29.13
N PHE A 187 7.58 31.68 -28.03
CA PHE A 187 8.74 32.29 -27.37
C PHE A 187 9.98 32.33 -28.28
N GLY A 188 10.25 31.26 -29.04
CA GLY A 188 11.31 31.26 -30.06
C GLY A 188 11.07 32.27 -31.19
N VAL A 189 9.81 32.51 -31.56
CA VAL A 189 9.44 33.58 -32.52
C VAL A 189 9.72 34.95 -31.92
N ILE A 190 9.22 35.20 -30.71
CA ILE A 190 9.40 36.45 -29.96
C ILE A 190 10.87 36.83 -29.87
N ILE A 191 11.72 35.87 -29.47
CA ILE A 191 13.15 36.13 -29.29
C ILE A 191 13.85 36.49 -30.60
N ARG A 192 13.54 35.78 -31.71
CA ARG A 192 14.10 36.11 -33.03
C ARG A 192 13.67 37.49 -33.51
N GLU A 193 12.38 37.83 -33.33
CA GLU A 193 11.86 39.14 -33.73
C GLU A 193 12.42 40.25 -32.83
N LEU A 194 12.54 40.02 -31.52
CA LEU A 194 13.14 40.95 -30.56
C LEU A 194 14.55 41.35 -30.99
N MET A 195 15.38 40.38 -31.37
CA MET A 195 16.74 40.68 -31.85
C MET A 195 16.75 41.53 -33.11
N ALA A 196 16.00 41.12 -34.13
CA ALA A 196 15.97 41.81 -35.43
C ALA A 196 15.45 43.25 -35.29
N LEU A 197 14.39 43.43 -34.49
CA LEU A 197 13.77 44.73 -34.25
C LEU A 197 14.65 45.63 -33.39
N TYR A 198 15.19 45.11 -32.28
CA TYR A 198 16.05 45.91 -31.39
C TYR A 198 17.30 46.39 -32.13
N GLN A 199 17.93 45.53 -32.95
CA GLN A 199 19.08 45.94 -33.75
C GLN A 199 18.75 47.07 -34.73
N SER A 200 17.59 47.01 -35.40
CA SER A 200 17.16 48.04 -36.35
C SER A 200 16.84 49.36 -35.63
N PHE A 201 16.03 49.31 -34.58
CA PHE A 201 15.60 50.50 -33.83
C PHE A 201 16.74 51.15 -33.05
N ALA A 202 17.69 50.38 -32.52
CA ALA A 202 18.90 50.93 -31.90
C ALA A 202 19.76 51.74 -32.89
N GLN A 203 19.65 51.45 -34.20
CA GLN A 203 20.31 52.19 -35.29
C GLN A 203 19.41 53.27 -35.92
N GLY A 204 18.19 53.48 -35.40
CA GLY A 204 17.22 54.42 -35.94
C GLY A 204 16.62 54.00 -37.29
N GLN A 205 16.68 52.71 -37.64
CA GLN A 205 16.11 52.13 -38.86
C GLN A 205 14.69 51.59 -38.61
N PRO A 206 13.82 51.52 -39.63
CA PRO A 206 12.47 50.95 -39.49
C PRO A 206 12.50 49.43 -39.28
N SER A 207 11.34 48.83 -38.97
CA SER A 207 11.20 47.37 -38.83
C SER A 207 11.67 46.63 -40.09
N PRO A 208 12.59 45.66 -39.99
CA PRO A 208 13.06 44.87 -41.12
C PRO A 208 12.16 43.67 -41.44
N LEU A 209 11.09 43.45 -40.66
CA LEU A 209 10.25 42.26 -40.76
C LEU A 209 9.07 42.50 -41.71
N PRO A 210 8.81 41.61 -42.70
CA PRO A 210 7.69 41.76 -43.64
C PRO A 210 6.36 41.44 -42.98
N GLU A 211 5.26 42.12 -43.31
CA GLU A 211 3.93 41.85 -42.73
C GLU A 211 3.52 40.37 -42.80
N LEU A 212 2.79 39.90 -41.78
CA LEU A 212 2.35 38.50 -41.71
C LEU A 212 1.16 38.27 -42.66
N PRO A 213 1.20 37.23 -43.51
CA PRO A 213 0.16 36.99 -44.51
C PRO A 213 -1.16 36.50 -43.91
N ILE A 214 -1.10 35.90 -42.71
CA ILE A 214 -2.22 35.44 -41.90
C ILE A 214 -1.92 35.72 -40.42
N GLN A 215 -2.94 35.69 -39.58
CA GLN A 215 -2.84 35.85 -38.14
C GLN A 215 -3.51 34.68 -37.41
N TYR A 216 -3.36 34.61 -36.10
CA TYR A 216 -3.90 33.50 -35.29
C TYR A 216 -5.42 33.36 -35.42
N ALA A 217 -6.17 34.46 -35.49
CA ALA A 217 -7.62 34.42 -35.65
C ALA A 217 -8.06 33.75 -36.98
N ASP A 218 -7.27 33.93 -38.05
CA ASP A 218 -7.52 33.26 -39.34
C ASP A 218 -7.32 31.74 -39.22
N PHE A 219 -6.31 31.31 -38.47
CA PHE A 219 -6.09 29.91 -38.15
C PHE A 219 -7.23 29.33 -37.30
N ALA A 220 -7.66 30.04 -36.25
CA ALA A 220 -8.73 29.59 -35.37
C ALA A 220 -10.05 29.38 -36.15
N LEU A 221 -10.41 30.32 -37.04
CA LEU A 221 -11.59 30.18 -37.89
C LEU A 221 -11.44 29.02 -38.88
N TRP A 222 -10.29 28.91 -39.55
CA TRP A 222 -10.00 27.81 -40.46
C TRP A 222 -10.11 26.45 -39.75
N GLN A 223 -9.54 26.31 -38.55
CA GLN A 223 -9.58 25.08 -37.76
C GLN A 223 -11.03 24.66 -37.46
N ARG A 224 -11.87 25.62 -37.06
CA ARG A 224 -13.30 25.39 -36.76
C ARG A 224 -14.09 24.93 -37.99
N GLN A 225 -13.73 25.40 -39.17
CA GLN A 225 -14.41 25.04 -40.43
C GLN A 225 -13.92 23.70 -40.98
N TRP A 226 -12.61 23.44 -40.89
CA TRP A 226 -11.99 22.25 -41.43
C TRP A 226 -12.27 21.00 -40.59
N LEU A 227 -12.26 21.12 -39.25
CA LEU A 227 -12.50 19.99 -38.35
C LEU A 227 -14.01 19.77 -38.12
N GLN A 228 -14.73 19.42 -39.19
CA GLN A 228 -16.16 19.13 -39.16
C GLN A 228 -16.48 17.85 -39.93
N LYS A 229 -17.63 17.24 -39.61
CA LYS A 229 -18.20 16.06 -40.31
C LYS A 229 -17.18 14.92 -40.43
N GLU A 230 -16.94 14.43 -41.65
CA GLU A 230 -16.13 13.25 -41.98
C GLU A 230 -14.71 13.30 -41.40
N VAL A 231 -14.06 14.48 -41.38
CA VAL A 231 -12.71 14.64 -40.82
C VAL A 231 -12.73 14.47 -39.30
N LEU A 232 -13.72 15.07 -38.63
CA LEU A 232 -13.90 14.93 -37.18
C LEU A 232 -14.25 13.49 -36.81
N ASP A 233 -15.17 12.85 -37.53
CA ASP A 233 -15.61 11.48 -37.28
C ASP A 233 -14.45 10.48 -37.40
N ALA A 234 -13.59 10.63 -38.41
CA ALA A 234 -12.42 9.78 -38.59
C ALA A 234 -11.42 9.92 -37.43
N GLN A 235 -11.13 11.16 -37.03
CA GLN A 235 -10.25 11.50 -35.91
C GLN A 235 -10.79 10.92 -34.59
N VAL A 236 -12.05 11.17 -34.27
CA VAL A 236 -12.72 10.67 -33.06
C VAL A 236 -12.77 9.14 -33.04
N SER A 237 -13.06 8.50 -34.17
CA SER A 237 -13.14 7.03 -34.26
C SER A 237 -11.82 6.34 -33.93
N TYR A 238 -10.69 6.90 -34.35
CA TYR A 238 -9.37 6.39 -33.99
C TYR A 238 -9.16 6.45 -32.47
N TRP A 239 -9.37 7.63 -31.86
CA TRP A 239 -9.14 7.81 -30.43
C TRP A 239 -10.12 7.02 -29.56
N LYS A 240 -11.39 6.87 -29.98
CA LYS A 240 -12.35 5.98 -29.32
C LYS A 240 -11.86 4.54 -29.29
N ARG A 241 -11.27 4.06 -30.39
CA ARG A 241 -10.68 2.71 -30.44
C ARG A 241 -9.44 2.62 -29.57
N GLN A 242 -8.56 3.62 -29.63
CA GLN A 242 -7.27 3.60 -28.91
C GLN A 242 -7.45 3.66 -27.39
N LEU A 243 -8.40 4.45 -26.89
CA LEU A 243 -8.58 4.72 -25.45
C LEU A 243 -9.75 3.96 -24.81
N SER A 244 -10.55 3.23 -25.59
CA SER A 244 -11.61 2.39 -25.01
C SER A 244 -11.02 1.30 -24.12
N ASN A 245 -11.65 1.08 -22.96
CA ASN A 245 -11.20 0.12 -21.94
C ASN A 245 -9.74 0.34 -21.47
N GLY A 246 -9.24 1.58 -21.52
CA GLY A 246 -7.96 1.94 -20.90
C GLY A 246 -8.06 1.95 -19.37
N PRO A 247 -6.94 1.81 -18.65
CA PRO A 247 -6.90 2.02 -17.21
C PRO A 247 -7.30 3.47 -16.89
N LYS A 248 -8.02 3.63 -15.78
CA LYS A 248 -8.52 4.93 -15.33
C LYS A 248 -7.45 5.77 -14.63
N LEU A 249 -6.56 5.08 -13.91
CA LEU A 249 -5.55 5.67 -13.05
C LEU A 249 -4.27 4.83 -13.14
N LEU A 250 -3.13 5.51 -13.13
CA LEU A 250 -1.85 4.86 -12.95
C LEU A 250 -1.64 4.53 -11.45
N ASP A 251 -1.46 3.26 -11.13
CA ASP A 251 -1.36 2.76 -9.76
C ASP A 251 0.06 2.91 -9.21
N LEU A 252 0.58 4.15 -9.16
CA LEU A 252 1.84 4.45 -8.48
C LEU A 252 1.62 4.52 -6.97
N MET A 253 2.46 3.81 -6.21
CA MET A 253 2.54 4.04 -4.76
C MET A 253 3.08 5.44 -4.49
N THR A 254 2.30 6.18 -3.72
CA THR A 254 2.60 7.54 -3.27
C THR A 254 3.16 7.51 -1.85
N ASP A 255 3.88 8.56 -1.46
CA ASP A 255 4.40 8.73 -0.10
C ASP A 255 3.29 9.22 0.85
N ARG A 256 2.21 9.77 0.29
CA ARG A 256 1.08 10.36 1.01
C ARG A 256 -0.23 10.05 0.27
N PRO A 257 -1.36 9.92 0.98
CA PRO A 257 -2.65 9.66 0.33
C PRO A 257 -3.05 10.81 -0.59
N ARG A 258 -3.61 10.48 -1.75
CA ARG A 258 -4.06 11.48 -2.73
C ARG A 258 -5.15 12.39 -2.13
N PRO A 259 -5.00 13.72 -2.20
CA PRO A 259 -6.07 14.65 -1.81
C PRO A 259 -7.33 14.50 -2.66
N VAL A 260 -8.50 14.77 -2.07
CA VAL A 260 -9.81 14.72 -2.78
C VAL A 260 -9.87 15.78 -3.91
N VAL A 261 -9.14 16.89 -3.75
CA VAL A 261 -9.03 17.97 -4.74
C VAL A 261 -7.55 18.30 -4.93
N GLN A 262 -7.09 18.38 -6.17
CA GLN A 262 -5.70 18.69 -6.50
C GLN A 262 -5.33 20.14 -6.10
N SER A 263 -4.23 20.31 -5.35
CA SER A 263 -3.72 21.64 -4.93
C SER A 263 -2.80 22.30 -5.96
N TYR A 264 -2.28 21.51 -6.91
CA TYR A 264 -1.24 21.89 -7.88
C TYR A 264 0.12 22.28 -7.28
N SER A 265 0.36 21.98 -6.00
CA SER A 265 1.68 22.18 -5.38
C SER A 265 2.72 21.28 -6.03
N GLY A 266 3.85 21.84 -6.46
CA GLY A 266 4.84 21.11 -7.23
C GLY A 266 6.28 21.46 -6.92
N ALA A 267 7.17 20.50 -7.14
CA ALA A 267 8.61 20.68 -7.07
C ALA A 267 9.30 19.97 -8.25
N ARG A 268 10.59 20.27 -8.45
CA ARG A 268 11.38 19.75 -9.58
C ARG A 268 12.64 19.06 -9.11
N GLN A 269 13.01 17.99 -9.79
CA GLN A 269 14.28 17.28 -9.62
C GLN A 269 14.92 17.05 -10.98
N SER A 270 16.25 17.19 -11.04
CA SER A 270 16.98 17.14 -12.30
C SER A 270 17.89 15.91 -12.36
N LEU A 271 18.12 15.45 -13.59
CA LEU A 271 19.02 14.36 -13.96
C LEU A 271 19.87 14.82 -15.14
N VAL A 272 21.16 14.46 -15.16
CA VAL A 272 22.03 14.71 -16.32
C VAL A 272 22.58 13.39 -16.80
N LEU A 273 22.24 13.02 -18.03
CA LEU A 273 22.77 11.84 -18.70
C LEU A 273 24.08 12.20 -19.39
N SER A 274 25.07 11.32 -19.26
CA SER A 274 26.38 11.53 -19.88
C SER A 274 26.28 11.63 -21.41
N GLN A 275 27.21 12.36 -22.01
CA GLN A 275 27.32 12.46 -23.47
C GLN A 275 27.44 11.06 -24.15
N PRO A 276 28.27 10.11 -23.66
CA PRO A 276 28.34 8.77 -24.25
C PRO A 276 27.01 8.01 -24.21
N LEU A 277 26.28 8.06 -23.10
CA LEU A 277 24.96 7.42 -22.99
C LEU A 277 23.95 8.06 -23.96
N THR A 278 23.98 9.39 -24.07
CA THR A 278 23.13 10.13 -25.01
C THR A 278 23.38 9.71 -26.46
N GLU A 279 24.64 9.56 -26.86
CA GLU A 279 25.03 9.11 -28.19
C GLU A 279 24.61 7.66 -28.45
N ALA A 280 24.76 6.78 -27.46
CA ALA A 280 24.30 5.39 -27.53
C ALA A 280 22.77 5.29 -27.70
N LEU A 281 22.01 6.11 -26.96
CA LEU A 281 20.55 6.19 -27.11
C LEU A 281 20.14 6.66 -28.51
N LYS A 282 20.81 7.70 -29.04
CA LYS A 282 20.59 8.19 -30.41
C LYS A 282 20.91 7.10 -31.45
N ALA A 283 21.98 6.33 -31.26
CA ALA A 283 22.34 5.22 -32.13
C ALA A 283 21.28 4.12 -32.10
N LEU A 284 20.79 3.73 -30.91
CA LEU A 284 19.71 2.75 -30.75
C LEU A 284 18.42 3.20 -31.43
N SER A 285 18.05 4.48 -31.29
CA SER A 285 16.90 5.06 -31.98
C SER A 285 17.04 4.92 -33.49
N GLN A 286 18.21 5.25 -34.05
CA GLN A 286 18.47 5.15 -35.49
C GLN A 286 18.41 3.70 -35.98
N GLU A 287 19.05 2.77 -35.27
CA GLU A 287 19.03 1.34 -35.59
C GLU A 287 17.59 0.78 -35.62
N SER A 288 16.77 1.19 -34.66
CA SER A 288 15.37 0.78 -34.53
C SER A 288 14.39 1.58 -35.42
N LYS A 289 14.90 2.48 -36.28
CA LYS A 289 14.10 3.39 -37.13
C LYS A 289 13.06 4.18 -36.33
N ALA A 290 13.42 4.53 -35.10
CA ALA A 290 12.63 5.31 -34.15
C ALA A 290 13.28 6.68 -33.92
N THR A 291 12.53 7.61 -33.32
CA THR A 291 13.09 8.88 -32.86
C THR A 291 13.61 8.76 -31.43
N LEU A 292 14.51 9.65 -31.02
CA LEU A 292 14.97 9.71 -29.62
C LEU A 292 13.81 9.86 -28.64
N PHE A 293 12.78 10.65 -28.99
CA PHE A 293 11.54 10.75 -28.23
C PHE A 293 10.88 9.39 -28.02
N MET A 294 10.72 8.58 -29.08
CA MET A 294 10.10 7.25 -28.97
C MET A 294 10.92 6.31 -28.09
N THR A 295 12.26 6.36 -28.17
CA THR A 295 13.15 5.56 -27.31
C THR A 295 13.02 5.95 -25.84
N LEU A 296 13.04 7.24 -25.53
CA LEU A 296 12.91 7.72 -24.14
C LEU A 296 11.50 7.50 -23.59
N LEU A 297 10.45 7.66 -24.40
CA LEU A 297 9.07 7.34 -24.02
C LEU A 297 8.90 5.84 -23.74
N ALA A 298 9.49 4.96 -24.56
CA ALA A 298 9.52 3.53 -24.30
C ALA A 298 10.21 3.21 -22.97
N ALA A 299 11.35 3.83 -22.69
CA ALA A 299 12.06 3.66 -21.41
C ALA A 299 11.24 4.19 -20.22
N PHE A 300 10.55 5.33 -20.39
CA PHE A 300 9.69 5.88 -19.34
C PHE A 300 8.48 4.98 -19.07
N ASN A 301 7.84 4.44 -20.11
CA ASN A 301 6.79 3.43 -19.95
C ASN A 301 7.31 2.18 -19.23
N THR A 302 8.52 1.71 -19.55
CA THR A 302 9.14 0.58 -18.84
C THR A 302 9.39 0.90 -17.36
N LEU A 303 9.86 2.11 -17.03
CA LEU A 303 10.01 2.56 -15.65
C LEU A 303 8.67 2.52 -14.90
N LEU A 304 7.64 3.12 -15.49
CA LEU A 304 6.29 3.18 -14.90
C LEU A 304 5.72 1.77 -14.70
N TYR A 305 5.90 0.88 -15.68
CA TYR A 305 5.52 -0.53 -15.59
C TYR A 305 6.15 -1.24 -14.39
N ARG A 306 7.46 -1.03 -14.16
CA ARG A 306 8.17 -1.63 -13.01
C ARG A 306 7.75 -1.02 -11.67
N TYR A 307 7.24 0.20 -11.66
CA TYR A 307 6.80 0.90 -10.44
C TYR A 307 5.33 0.66 -10.08
N SER A 308 4.44 0.53 -11.07
CA SER A 308 3.01 0.33 -10.86
C SER A 308 2.57 -1.13 -10.95
N GLY A 309 3.37 -2.00 -11.59
CA GLY A 309 2.98 -3.36 -11.94
C GLY A 309 1.87 -3.44 -12.99
N GLN A 310 1.53 -2.32 -13.65
CA GLN A 310 0.48 -2.26 -14.68
C GLN A 310 1.05 -2.47 -16.08
N ASP A 311 0.47 -3.43 -16.82
CA ASP A 311 0.86 -3.77 -18.19
C ASP A 311 0.33 -2.78 -19.25
N ASP A 312 -0.64 -1.92 -18.93
CA ASP A 312 -1.23 -0.96 -19.87
C ASP A 312 -1.04 0.45 -19.30
N ILE A 313 -0.34 1.31 -20.03
CA ILE A 313 0.12 2.61 -19.52
C ILE A 313 -0.28 3.71 -20.48
N LEU A 314 -0.89 4.77 -19.94
CA LEU A 314 -1.26 5.99 -20.65
C LEU A 314 -0.33 7.12 -20.20
N VAL A 315 0.46 7.64 -21.15
CA VAL A 315 1.31 8.82 -20.92
C VAL A 315 0.85 9.97 -21.80
N GLY A 316 0.68 11.16 -21.23
CA GLY A 316 0.45 12.37 -21.99
C GLY A 316 1.71 12.87 -22.66
N THR A 317 1.59 13.42 -23.87
CA THR A 317 2.67 14.19 -24.52
C THR A 317 2.11 15.43 -25.18
N THR A 318 2.86 16.52 -25.14
CA THR A 318 2.53 17.75 -25.86
C THR A 318 3.10 17.71 -27.27
N ILE A 319 2.38 18.27 -28.22
CA ILE A 319 2.85 18.57 -29.57
C ILE A 319 2.70 20.06 -29.87
N SER A 320 3.53 20.59 -30.78
CA SER A 320 3.50 22.02 -31.12
C SER A 320 2.26 22.45 -31.89
N GLY A 321 1.55 21.52 -32.54
CA GLY A 321 0.42 21.81 -33.44
C GLY A 321 0.79 22.59 -34.71
N ARG A 322 2.10 22.80 -34.97
CA ARG A 322 2.60 23.58 -36.10
C ARG A 322 3.08 22.67 -37.23
N ASN A 323 2.12 22.05 -37.91
CA ASN A 323 2.37 21.12 -39.03
C ASN A 323 2.33 21.79 -40.41
N ARG A 324 2.24 23.13 -40.47
CA ARG A 324 2.09 23.96 -41.68
C ARG A 324 3.06 25.14 -41.66
N LEU A 325 3.64 25.44 -42.82
CA LEU A 325 4.60 26.55 -42.98
C LEU A 325 3.96 27.90 -42.68
N GLU A 326 2.68 28.06 -42.99
CA GLU A 326 1.93 29.31 -42.85
C GLU A 326 1.80 29.75 -41.38
N ILE A 327 1.86 28.82 -40.42
CA ILE A 327 1.67 29.08 -38.99
C ILE A 327 2.98 29.00 -38.18
N GLU A 328 4.10 28.57 -38.76
CA GLU A 328 5.39 28.44 -38.03
C GLU A 328 5.90 29.77 -37.45
N GLY A 329 5.62 30.88 -38.13
CA GLY A 329 6.06 32.22 -37.76
C GLY A 329 5.07 33.02 -36.90
N LEU A 330 3.93 32.44 -36.51
CA LEU A 330 2.89 33.16 -35.75
C LEU A 330 3.07 33.03 -34.24
N ILE A 331 2.75 34.08 -33.50
CA ILE A 331 2.53 34.00 -32.05
C ILE A 331 1.08 33.58 -31.80
N GLY A 332 0.88 32.60 -30.92
CA GLY A 332 -0.43 32.08 -30.56
C GLY A 332 -0.36 30.74 -29.85
N PHE A 333 -1.50 30.22 -29.40
CA PHE A 333 -1.58 28.95 -28.68
C PHE A 333 -1.92 27.79 -29.63
N PHE A 334 -0.92 27.03 -30.09
CA PHE A 334 -1.12 25.91 -31.02
C PHE A 334 -0.95 24.52 -30.36
N VAL A 335 -0.51 24.48 -29.10
CA VAL A 335 -0.20 23.24 -28.40
C VAL A 335 -1.44 22.35 -28.30
N ASN A 336 -1.26 21.07 -28.59
CA ASN A 336 -2.24 20.03 -28.33
C ASN A 336 -1.61 18.91 -27.51
N THR A 337 -2.44 18.15 -26.80
CA THR A 337 -2.01 17.03 -25.97
C THR A 337 -2.49 15.71 -26.56
N LEU A 338 -1.59 14.75 -26.69
CA LEU A 338 -1.89 13.40 -27.17
C LEU A 338 -1.73 12.39 -26.03
N VAL A 339 -2.57 11.36 -26.03
CA VAL A 339 -2.51 10.27 -25.05
C VAL A 339 -1.84 9.05 -25.67
N MET A 340 -0.63 8.74 -25.22
CA MET A 340 0.16 7.61 -25.70
C MET A 340 -0.13 6.37 -24.85
N ARG A 341 -1.09 5.55 -25.30
CA ARG A 341 -1.40 4.25 -24.67
C ARG A 341 -0.46 3.16 -25.19
N THR A 342 0.27 2.50 -24.30
CA THR A 342 1.19 1.41 -24.63
C THR A 342 0.90 0.20 -23.76
N ASN A 343 0.74 -0.97 -24.40
CA ASN A 343 0.66 -2.26 -23.71
C ASN A 343 2.06 -2.91 -23.64
N LEU A 344 2.53 -3.12 -22.41
CA LEU A 344 3.80 -3.73 -22.03
C LEU A 344 3.66 -5.20 -21.58
N GLY A 345 2.45 -5.75 -21.58
CA GLY A 345 2.18 -7.12 -21.14
C GLY A 345 2.87 -8.19 -22.00
N GLY A 346 3.20 -9.30 -21.33
CA GLY A 346 3.89 -10.46 -21.88
C GLY A 346 5.41 -10.43 -21.66
N ALA A 347 6.08 -11.53 -22.02
CA ALA A 347 7.54 -11.60 -21.98
C ALA A 347 8.13 -10.90 -23.22
N VAL A 348 8.26 -9.58 -23.15
CA VAL A 348 8.67 -8.72 -24.28
C VAL A 348 10.01 -8.04 -24.02
N SER A 349 10.79 -7.91 -25.08
CA SER A 349 12.06 -7.17 -25.08
C SER A 349 11.84 -5.66 -25.15
N PHE A 350 12.85 -4.87 -24.77
CA PHE A 350 12.78 -3.42 -24.94
C PHE A 350 12.62 -3.02 -26.40
N ARG A 351 13.31 -3.70 -27.34
CA ARG A 351 13.21 -3.41 -28.77
C ARG A 351 11.78 -3.60 -29.30
N GLU A 352 11.06 -4.61 -28.81
CA GLU A 352 9.65 -4.80 -29.16
C GLU A 352 8.76 -3.70 -28.58
N ILE A 353 8.99 -3.26 -27.34
CA ILE A 353 8.27 -2.11 -26.77
C ILE A 353 8.55 -0.83 -27.57
N LEU A 354 9.80 -0.58 -27.96
CA LEU A 354 10.16 0.55 -28.80
C LEU A 354 9.42 0.50 -30.15
N HIS A 355 9.29 -0.68 -30.75
CA HIS A 355 8.50 -0.85 -31.97
C HIS A 355 7.01 -0.53 -31.73
N ARG A 356 6.41 -1.01 -30.63
CA ARG A 356 5.02 -0.68 -30.26
C ARG A 356 4.83 0.83 -30.05
N VAL A 357 5.71 1.46 -29.28
CA VAL A 357 5.67 2.92 -29.03
C VAL A 357 5.83 3.71 -30.32
N ARG A 358 6.68 3.26 -31.25
CA ARG A 358 6.83 3.87 -32.57
C ARG A 358 5.52 3.81 -33.36
N GLU A 359 4.87 2.66 -33.44
CA GLU A 359 3.58 2.50 -34.16
C GLU A 359 2.47 3.36 -33.52
N VAL A 360 2.37 3.36 -32.18
CA VAL A 360 1.44 4.22 -31.43
C VAL A 360 1.71 5.70 -31.71
N SER A 361 2.97 6.13 -31.64
CA SER A 361 3.36 7.53 -31.85
C SER A 361 3.05 7.99 -33.28
N ILE A 362 3.38 7.19 -34.30
CA ILE A 362 3.09 7.53 -35.71
C ILE A 362 1.59 7.64 -35.94
N SER A 363 0.82 6.68 -35.40
CA SER A 363 -0.64 6.67 -35.52
C SER A 363 -1.27 7.86 -34.80
N ALA A 364 -0.81 8.18 -33.59
CA ALA A 364 -1.25 9.35 -32.83
C ALA A 364 -0.92 10.67 -33.56
N TYR A 365 0.26 10.78 -34.16
CA TYR A 365 0.63 11.96 -34.96
C TYR A 365 -0.21 12.13 -36.23
N ALA A 366 -0.65 11.04 -36.87
CA ALA A 366 -1.59 11.11 -37.98
C ALA A 366 -2.98 11.62 -37.56
N HIS A 367 -3.31 11.51 -36.27
CA HIS A 367 -4.59 11.91 -35.67
C HIS A 367 -4.45 13.06 -34.66
N GLN A 368 -3.39 13.86 -34.82
CA GLN A 368 -3.01 14.88 -33.84
C GLN A 368 -3.88 16.15 -33.88
N ASP A 369 -4.70 16.28 -34.93
CA ASP A 369 -5.51 17.45 -35.17
C ASP A 369 -6.77 17.48 -34.28
N LEU A 370 -7.16 16.34 -33.66
CA LEU A 370 -8.24 16.30 -32.68
C LEU A 370 -7.79 16.95 -31.37
N PRO A 371 -8.46 18.02 -30.91
CA PRO A 371 -8.17 18.62 -29.61
C PRO A 371 -8.43 17.63 -28.48
N PHE A 372 -7.55 17.58 -27.48
CA PHE A 372 -7.68 16.71 -26.31
C PHE A 372 -9.03 16.87 -25.60
N GLU A 373 -9.59 18.06 -25.57
CA GLU A 373 -10.87 18.34 -24.90
C GLU A 373 -12.05 17.78 -25.65
N ARG A 374 -12.03 17.86 -26.98
CA ARG A 374 -13.04 17.20 -27.81
C ARG A 374 -12.99 15.71 -27.59
N LEU A 375 -11.79 15.15 -27.42
CA LEU A 375 -11.62 13.76 -27.03
C LEU A 375 -12.23 13.45 -25.65
N VAL A 376 -12.01 14.29 -24.63
CA VAL A 376 -12.64 14.15 -23.30
C VAL A 376 -14.16 14.27 -23.38
N GLU A 377 -14.71 15.22 -24.14
CA GLU A 377 -16.15 15.42 -24.35
C GLU A 377 -16.81 14.21 -25.03
N GLU A 378 -16.15 13.65 -26.05
CA GLU A 378 -16.65 12.53 -26.84
C GLU A 378 -16.56 11.18 -26.13
N LEU A 379 -15.54 11.00 -25.29
CA LEU A 379 -15.33 9.76 -24.52
C LEU A 379 -15.93 9.78 -23.13
N GLN A 380 -16.24 10.96 -22.59
CA GLN A 380 -16.83 11.17 -21.27
C GLN A 380 -16.18 10.30 -20.18
N PRO A 381 -14.85 10.36 -20.00
CA PRO A 381 -14.21 9.64 -18.91
C PRO A 381 -14.75 10.10 -17.56
N GLU A 382 -14.65 9.25 -16.55
CA GLU A 382 -15.08 9.56 -15.18
C GLU A 382 -14.42 10.86 -14.70
N ARG A 383 -15.24 11.82 -14.26
CA ARG A 383 -14.76 13.12 -13.80
C ARG A 383 -14.36 13.02 -12.33
N ASN A 384 -13.10 13.33 -12.04
CA ASN A 384 -12.56 13.35 -10.69
C ASN A 384 -11.77 14.66 -10.48
N LEU A 385 -11.93 15.30 -9.31
CA LEU A 385 -11.24 16.54 -8.97
C LEU A 385 -9.82 16.31 -8.42
N SER A 386 -9.45 15.06 -8.16
CA SER A 386 -8.16 14.67 -7.57
C SER A 386 -7.05 14.37 -8.59
N HIS A 387 -7.40 14.22 -9.88
CA HIS A 387 -6.44 13.90 -10.94
C HIS A 387 -6.95 14.27 -12.34
N ALA A 388 -6.02 14.41 -13.29
CA ALA A 388 -6.34 14.65 -14.70
C ALA A 388 -7.02 13.42 -15.36
N PRO A 389 -7.89 13.63 -16.38
CA PRO A 389 -8.51 12.56 -17.13
C PRO A 389 -7.50 11.84 -18.05
N PHE A 390 -7.72 10.55 -18.29
CA PHE A 390 -6.91 9.63 -19.11
C PHE A 390 -5.50 9.33 -18.62
N PHE A 391 -4.71 10.33 -18.24
CA PHE A 391 -3.33 10.13 -17.81
C PHE A 391 -2.97 11.08 -16.68
N GLN A 392 -2.06 10.63 -15.81
CA GLN A 392 -1.58 11.39 -14.66
C GLN A 392 -0.08 11.68 -14.75
N VAL A 393 0.56 11.16 -15.80
CA VAL A 393 1.99 11.32 -16.07
C VAL A 393 2.21 11.87 -17.46
N MET A 394 3.16 12.78 -17.61
CA MET A 394 3.49 13.42 -18.89
C MET A 394 4.97 13.21 -19.24
N PHE A 395 5.25 13.00 -20.53
CA PHE A 395 6.60 12.93 -21.06
C PHE A 395 6.77 13.89 -22.24
N GLN A 396 7.88 14.64 -22.25
CA GLN A 396 8.21 15.54 -23.35
C GLN A 396 9.72 15.59 -23.64
N LEU A 397 10.07 15.75 -24.91
CA LEU A 397 11.45 15.99 -25.37
C LEU A 397 11.52 17.35 -26.07
N GLN A 398 12.27 18.28 -25.49
CA GLN A 398 12.56 19.60 -26.05
C GLN A 398 13.84 19.55 -26.88
N ASN A 399 13.72 19.88 -28.16
CA ASN A 399 14.84 19.93 -29.12
C ASN A 399 15.26 21.36 -29.47
N THR A 400 14.76 22.36 -28.74
CA THR A 400 15.08 23.77 -29.00
C THR A 400 16.38 24.14 -28.29
N PRO A 401 17.43 24.61 -29.00
CA PRO A 401 18.69 24.96 -28.37
C PRO A 401 18.52 26.12 -27.38
N ALA A 402 19.05 25.97 -26.16
CA ALA A 402 19.29 27.11 -25.28
C ALA A 402 20.28 28.04 -25.98
N THR A 403 19.81 29.19 -26.45
CA THR A 403 20.60 30.08 -27.28
C THR A 403 21.02 31.28 -26.43
N THR A 404 22.32 31.41 -26.17
CA THR A 404 22.92 32.71 -25.82
C THR A 404 22.87 33.56 -27.09
N LEU A 405 22.22 34.71 -27.01
CA LEU A 405 21.99 35.56 -28.17
C LEU A 405 22.80 36.84 -28.00
N ASP A 406 23.87 36.94 -28.80
CA ASP A 406 24.79 38.07 -28.76
C ASP A 406 24.37 39.11 -29.80
N LEU A 407 23.98 40.30 -29.33
CA LEU A 407 23.96 41.52 -30.13
C LEU A 407 25.29 42.25 -29.94
N PRO A 408 25.72 43.13 -30.87
CA PRO A 408 27.03 43.78 -30.83
C PRO A 408 27.39 44.43 -29.47
N ASP A 409 26.41 44.99 -28.76
CA ASP A 409 26.60 45.69 -27.48
C ASP A 409 25.72 45.16 -26.32
N LEU A 410 25.01 44.03 -26.52
CA LEU A 410 24.04 43.49 -25.56
C LEU A 410 23.95 41.96 -25.66
N SER A 411 24.24 41.24 -24.58
CA SER A 411 24.03 39.79 -24.49
C SER A 411 22.71 39.46 -23.78
N LEU A 412 21.94 38.52 -24.32
CA LEU A 412 20.70 38.03 -23.74
C LEU A 412 20.86 36.58 -23.26
N LEU A 413 20.50 36.35 -22.00
CA LEU A 413 20.52 35.03 -21.36
C LEU A 413 19.13 34.71 -20.79
N LEU A 414 18.56 33.57 -21.17
CA LEU A 414 17.34 33.07 -20.53
C LEU A 414 17.70 32.54 -19.12
N VAL A 415 16.97 32.99 -18.10
CA VAL A 415 17.11 32.52 -16.72
C VAL A 415 15.96 31.56 -16.43
N GLU A 416 16.28 30.36 -15.94
CA GLU A 416 15.26 29.42 -15.47
C GLU A 416 14.56 29.98 -14.23
N SER A 417 13.23 30.10 -14.25
CA SER A 417 12.46 30.45 -13.06
C SER A 417 12.12 29.18 -12.28
N ASN A 418 12.25 29.21 -10.94
CA ASN A 418 11.66 28.19 -10.09
C ASN A 418 10.13 28.24 -10.22
N ARG A 419 9.55 27.20 -10.83
CA ARG A 419 8.10 26.99 -10.82
C ARG A 419 7.76 26.06 -9.66
N GLU A 420 6.85 26.49 -8.80
CA GLU A 420 6.37 25.75 -7.61
C GLU A 420 5.02 25.05 -7.85
N THR A 421 4.69 24.81 -9.13
CA THR A 421 3.41 24.24 -9.55
C THR A 421 3.60 22.91 -10.26
N ALA A 422 2.73 21.93 -10.00
CA ALA A 422 2.67 20.65 -10.72
C ALA A 422 1.26 20.41 -11.29
N ARG A 423 1.15 20.32 -12.61
CA ARG A 423 -0.14 20.08 -13.32
C ARG A 423 -0.55 18.61 -13.33
N PHE A 424 0.42 17.71 -13.18
CA PHE A 424 0.27 16.26 -13.22
C PHE A 424 0.92 15.64 -11.98
N ASP A 425 0.71 14.35 -11.75
CA ASP A 425 1.40 13.65 -10.66
C ASP A 425 2.91 13.66 -10.89
N LEU A 426 3.32 13.35 -12.13
CA LEU A 426 4.70 13.42 -12.61
C LEU A 426 4.75 13.98 -14.04
N ALA A 427 5.73 14.83 -14.34
CA ALA A 427 6.02 15.25 -15.70
C ALA A 427 7.53 15.25 -15.97
N LEU A 428 7.98 14.34 -16.84
CA LEU A 428 9.38 14.23 -17.23
C LEU A 428 9.65 15.02 -18.52
N SER A 429 10.50 16.03 -18.41
CA SER A 429 10.96 16.84 -19.53
C SER A 429 12.42 16.54 -19.82
N MET A 430 12.75 16.15 -21.04
CA MET A 430 14.11 15.89 -21.49
C MET A 430 14.54 16.97 -22.49
N THR A 431 15.80 17.42 -22.42
CA THR A 431 16.39 18.41 -23.34
C THR A 431 17.74 17.92 -23.83
N ASP A 432 17.95 17.94 -25.15
CA ASP A 432 19.24 17.58 -25.76
C ASP A 432 20.20 18.78 -25.73
N THR A 433 21.23 18.71 -24.89
CA THR A 433 22.22 19.79 -24.72
C THR A 433 23.58 19.39 -25.31
N LYS A 434 24.49 20.35 -25.41
CA LYS A 434 25.89 20.06 -25.83
C LYS A 434 26.65 19.15 -24.85
N GLN A 435 26.17 19.01 -23.62
CA GLN A 435 26.81 18.22 -22.57
C GLN A 435 26.17 16.83 -22.38
N GLY A 436 25.08 16.55 -23.12
CA GLY A 436 24.26 15.35 -22.99
C GLY A 436 22.78 15.69 -22.83
N LEU A 437 21.95 14.67 -22.61
CA LEU A 437 20.54 14.84 -22.28
C LEU A 437 20.37 15.29 -20.83
N MET A 438 19.65 16.38 -20.62
CA MET A 438 19.23 16.85 -19.31
C MET A 438 17.74 16.53 -19.10
N GLY A 439 17.41 15.89 -17.99
CA GLY A 439 16.06 15.58 -17.56
C GLY A 439 15.61 16.44 -16.38
N VAL A 440 14.36 16.85 -16.37
CA VAL A 440 13.69 17.51 -15.24
C VAL A 440 12.36 16.81 -14.98
N MET A 441 12.22 16.22 -13.80
CA MET A 441 10.97 15.64 -13.30
C MET A 441 10.28 16.66 -12.41
N GLU A 442 9.16 17.20 -12.89
CA GLU A 442 8.18 17.90 -12.06
C GLU A 442 7.30 16.88 -11.35
N HIS A 443 7.00 17.07 -10.07
CA HIS A 443 6.17 16.16 -9.28
C HIS A 443 5.24 16.92 -8.34
N ASN A 444 4.09 16.32 -8.06
CA ASN A 444 3.14 16.82 -7.07
C ASN A 444 3.63 16.53 -5.65
N THR A 445 3.87 17.57 -4.86
CA THR A 445 4.41 17.46 -3.49
C THR A 445 3.38 16.95 -2.47
N ASP A 446 2.10 16.95 -2.83
CA ASP A 446 1.06 16.31 -2.00
C ASP A 446 1.13 14.78 -2.07
N LEU A 447 1.83 14.24 -3.08
CA LEU A 447 1.91 12.80 -3.35
C LEU A 447 3.29 12.21 -3.12
N PHE A 448 4.34 12.94 -3.51
CA PHE A 448 5.71 12.44 -3.54
C PHE A 448 6.68 13.33 -2.78
N ASP A 449 7.57 12.69 -2.05
CA ASP A 449 8.72 13.33 -1.44
C ASP A 449 9.87 13.46 -2.45
N VAL A 450 10.68 14.50 -2.29
CA VAL A 450 11.85 14.76 -3.14
C VAL A 450 12.76 13.54 -3.24
N ALA A 451 13.01 12.85 -2.11
CA ALA A 451 13.86 11.67 -2.07
C ALA A 451 13.34 10.51 -2.95
N THR A 452 12.01 10.34 -3.05
CA THR A 452 11.38 9.32 -3.89
C THR A 452 11.61 9.61 -5.37
N ILE A 453 11.48 10.88 -5.76
CA ILE A 453 11.72 11.31 -7.14
C ILE A 453 13.21 11.24 -7.51
N THR A 454 14.11 11.60 -6.60
CA THR A 454 15.55 11.45 -6.81
C THR A 454 15.92 9.98 -7.05
N ARG A 455 15.39 9.04 -6.27
CA ARG A 455 15.58 7.59 -6.50
C ARG A 455 15.04 7.17 -7.87
N MET A 456 13.81 7.55 -8.19
CA MET A 456 13.18 7.23 -9.48
C MET A 456 13.99 7.72 -10.68
N LEU A 457 14.59 8.90 -10.62
CA LEU A 457 15.49 9.41 -11.67
C LEU A 457 16.80 8.61 -11.76
N GLY A 458 17.38 8.18 -10.64
CA GLY A 458 18.53 7.27 -10.62
C GLY A 458 18.20 5.91 -11.26
N HIS A 459 17.00 5.39 -11.03
CA HIS A 459 16.53 4.15 -11.64
C HIS A 459 16.28 4.32 -13.13
N PHE A 460 15.74 5.47 -13.55
CA PHE A 460 15.58 5.79 -14.95
C PHE A 460 16.93 5.83 -15.69
N GLN A 461 17.96 6.42 -15.08
CA GLN A 461 19.31 6.40 -15.64
C GLN A 461 19.84 4.97 -15.77
N THR A 462 19.78 4.18 -14.69
CA THR A 462 20.26 2.79 -14.68
C THR A 462 19.55 1.93 -15.74
N LEU A 463 18.24 2.12 -15.88
CA LEU A 463 17.43 1.48 -16.90
C LEU A 463 17.88 1.86 -18.32
N LEU A 464 18.16 3.14 -18.58
CA LEU A 464 18.66 3.59 -19.88
C LEU A 464 20.03 2.98 -20.21
N GLU A 465 20.91 2.86 -19.21
CA GLU A 465 22.22 2.19 -19.36
C GLU A 465 22.06 0.70 -19.68
N GLY A 466 21.15 0.00 -18.98
CA GLY A 466 20.82 -1.39 -19.27
C GLY A 466 20.22 -1.59 -20.67
N ILE A 467 19.34 -0.68 -21.10
CA ILE A 467 18.70 -0.70 -22.42
C ILE A 467 19.73 -0.60 -23.55
N VAL A 468 20.70 0.32 -23.45
CA VAL A 468 21.71 0.48 -24.50
C VAL A 468 22.72 -0.68 -24.51
N ALA A 469 22.95 -1.31 -23.36
CA ALA A 469 23.82 -2.48 -23.25
C ALA A 469 23.21 -3.74 -23.87
N ASN A 470 21.91 -3.98 -23.67
CA ASN A 470 21.21 -5.13 -24.24
C ASN A 470 19.72 -4.83 -24.52
N PRO A 471 19.38 -4.24 -25.68
CA PRO A 471 18.00 -3.86 -26.01
C PRO A 471 17.06 -5.05 -26.28
N ASP A 472 17.61 -6.26 -26.45
CA ASP A 472 16.83 -7.48 -26.68
C ASP A 472 16.51 -8.22 -25.37
N GLN A 473 16.99 -7.72 -24.22
CA GLN A 473 16.62 -8.20 -22.89
C GLN A 473 15.15 -7.91 -22.57
N LEU A 474 14.53 -8.81 -21.81
CA LEU A 474 13.16 -8.65 -21.32
C LEU A 474 13.04 -7.40 -20.42
N ILE A 475 11.99 -6.61 -20.62
CA ILE A 475 11.79 -5.37 -19.86
C ILE A 475 11.65 -5.61 -18.35
N SER A 476 11.18 -6.79 -17.95
CA SER A 476 11.03 -7.18 -16.55
C SER A 476 12.35 -7.50 -15.85
N THR A 477 13.41 -7.82 -16.61
CA THR A 477 14.72 -8.19 -16.06
C THR A 477 15.81 -7.16 -16.33
N LEU A 478 15.50 -6.09 -17.06
CA LEU A 478 16.46 -5.00 -17.26
C LEU A 478 16.89 -4.41 -15.91
N PRO A 479 18.18 -4.04 -15.76
CA PRO A 479 18.68 -3.37 -14.57
C PRO A 479 17.87 -2.13 -14.24
N LEU A 480 17.47 -1.99 -12.98
CA LEU A 480 16.66 -0.87 -12.51
C LEU A 480 17.28 -0.21 -11.28
N LEU A 481 17.74 -1.03 -10.33
CA LEU A 481 18.35 -0.56 -9.10
C LEU A 481 19.75 -0.03 -9.36
N THR A 482 20.10 1.08 -8.70
CA THR A 482 21.50 1.52 -8.67
C THR A 482 22.35 0.49 -7.92
N ALA A 483 23.64 0.37 -8.25
CA ALA A 483 24.54 -0.56 -7.55
C ALA A 483 24.56 -0.37 -6.01
N ALA A 484 24.41 0.87 -5.55
CA ALA A 484 24.33 1.19 -4.12
C ALA A 484 23.03 0.69 -3.48
N GLU A 485 21.89 0.89 -4.13
CA GLU A 485 20.60 0.40 -3.64
C GLU A 485 20.52 -1.13 -3.71
N GLU A 486 21.02 -1.76 -4.78
CA GLU A 486 21.08 -3.21 -4.88
C GLU A 486 21.92 -3.81 -3.74
N HIS A 487 23.10 -3.23 -3.46
CA HIS A 487 23.93 -3.66 -2.32
C HIS A 487 23.20 -3.47 -0.98
N GLN A 488 22.49 -2.36 -0.80
CA GLN A 488 21.72 -2.10 0.40
C GLN A 488 20.60 -3.13 0.61
N LEU A 489 19.82 -3.42 -0.44
CA LEU A 489 18.68 -4.35 -0.38
C LEU A 489 19.13 -5.81 -0.22
N LEU A 490 20.17 -6.23 -0.94
CA LEU A 490 20.58 -7.64 -0.98
C LEU A 490 21.61 -8.01 0.09
N VAL A 491 22.40 -7.04 0.56
CA VAL A 491 23.51 -7.28 1.49
C VAL A 491 23.30 -6.55 2.82
N GLU A 492 23.26 -5.22 2.83
CA GLU A 492 23.28 -4.45 4.10
C GLU A 492 22.07 -4.75 4.99
N TRP A 493 20.86 -4.74 4.45
CA TRP A 493 19.64 -5.03 5.22
C TRP A 493 19.46 -6.52 5.53
N ASN A 494 20.25 -7.38 4.89
CA ASN A 494 20.25 -8.82 5.08
C ASN A 494 21.47 -9.35 5.87
N ASP A 495 22.34 -8.44 6.37
CA ASP A 495 23.46 -8.77 7.24
C ASP A 495 22.99 -8.98 8.68
N THR A 496 22.22 -10.05 8.87
CA THR A 496 21.62 -10.41 10.17
C THR A 496 22.37 -11.54 10.87
N GLN A 497 23.52 -11.97 10.32
CA GLN A 497 24.24 -13.12 10.81
C GLN A 497 24.74 -12.90 12.24
N THR A 498 24.32 -13.78 13.16
CA THR A 498 24.68 -13.69 14.58
C THR A 498 24.95 -15.09 15.13
N ASN A 499 25.97 -15.22 15.97
CA ASN A 499 26.27 -16.49 16.63
C ASN A 499 25.16 -16.87 17.63
N TYR A 500 24.70 -18.11 17.56
CA TYR A 500 23.76 -18.71 18.49
C TYR A 500 24.15 -20.18 18.75
N PRO A 501 23.55 -20.88 19.72
CA PRO A 501 23.87 -22.28 20.03
C PRO A 501 23.51 -23.26 18.90
N LEU A 502 24.34 -23.32 17.86
CA LEU A 502 24.14 -24.06 16.61
C LEU A 502 24.13 -25.59 16.79
N ASP A 503 24.78 -26.08 17.83
CA ASP A 503 24.99 -27.50 18.13
C ASP A 503 23.95 -28.07 19.12
N LYS A 504 22.99 -27.25 19.56
CA LYS A 504 22.02 -27.63 20.60
C LYS A 504 20.59 -27.75 20.11
N CYS A 505 19.84 -28.60 20.79
CA CYS A 505 18.39 -28.70 20.69
C CYS A 505 17.73 -27.88 21.80
N ILE A 506 16.48 -27.47 21.59
CA ILE A 506 15.78 -26.56 22.52
C ILE A 506 15.63 -27.14 23.94
N HIS A 507 15.44 -28.46 24.06
CA HIS A 507 15.32 -29.13 25.36
C HIS A 507 16.65 -29.10 26.15
N GLN A 508 17.79 -29.07 25.47
CA GLN A 508 19.11 -28.95 26.12
C GLN A 508 19.31 -27.54 26.69
N LEU A 509 18.82 -26.50 26.02
CA LEU A 509 18.84 -25.13 26.56
C LEU A 509 17.97 -25.01 27.82
N PHE A 510 16.80 -25.67 27.83
CA PHE A 510 15.98 -25.78 29.04
C PHE A 510 16.73 -26.51 30.16
N GLU A 511 17.38 -27.64 29.88
CA GLU A 511 18.17 -28.39 30.88
C GLU A 511 19.31 -27.56 31.46
N GLU A 512 19.99 -26.76 30.65
CA GLU A 512 21.01 -25.82 31.12
C GLU A 512 20.43 -24.77 32.06
N GLN A 513 19.23 -24.28 31.77
CA GLN A 513 18.54 -23.34 32.65
C GLN A 513 18.10 -24.01 33.97
N VAL A 514 17.67 -25.27 33.93
CA VAL A 514 17.36 -26.06 35.14
C VAL A 514 18.57 -26.17 36.05
N VAL A 515 19.78 -26.36 35.50
CA VAL A 515 21.02 -26.38 36.29
C VAL A 515 21.32 -25.02 36.92
N ARG A 516 21.03 -23.91 36.21
CA ARG A 516 21.29 -22.54 36.69
C ARG A 516 20.34 -22.10 37.81
N SER A 517 19.05 -22.40 37.69
CA SER A 517 18.00 -21.93 38.60
C SER A 517 16.98 -23.02 38.94
N PRO A 518 17.38 -24.12 39.60
CA PRO A 518 16.53 -25.30 39.76
C PRO A 518 15.29 -25.04 40.61
N ASP A 519 15.39 -24.18 41.63
CA ASP A 519 14.33 -23.94 42.60
C ASP A 519 13.48 -22.68 42.25
N ALA A 520 13.77 -22.03 41.11
CA ALA A 520 12.94 -20.96 40.56
C ALA A 520 11.63 -21.55 39.99
N ILE A 521 10.55 -20.77 40.00
CA ILE A 521 9.26 -21.19 39.47
C ILE A 521 9.28 -21.13 37.93
N ALA A 522 9.05 -22.28 37.30
CA ALA A 522 9.05 -22.41 35.84
C ALA A 522 7.65 -22.22 35.25
N VAL A 523 6.63 -22.86 35.82
CA VAL A 523 5.26 -22.82 35.31
C VAL A 523 4.24 -22.68 36.43
N VAL A 524 3.20 -21.88 36.19
CA VAL A 524 2.07 -21.65 37.09
C VAL A 524 0.77 -21.89 36.33
N PHE A 525 -0.16 -22.61 36.97
CA PHE A 525 -1.53 -22.76 36.51
C PHE A 525 -2.46 -22.76 37.72
N GLU A 526 -3.36 -21.78 37.78
CA GLU A 526 -4.24 -21.55 38.93
C GLU A 526 -3.46 -21.43 40.25
N ASP A 527 -3.74 -22.29 41.23
CA ASP A 527 -3.09 -22.36 42.54
C ASP A 527 -1.86 -23.29 42.57
N LYS A 528 -1.54 -23.93 41.45
CA LYS A 528 -0.43 -24.89 41.33
C LYS A 528 0.76 -24.26 40.60
N GLN A 529 1.94 -24.70 40.99
CA GLN A 529 3.20 -24.28 40.38
C GLN A 529 4.22 -25.42 40.37
N LEU A 530 5.13 -25.39 39.40
CA LEU A 530 6.30 -26.27 39.36
C LEU A 530 7.56 -25.43 39.29
N THR A 531 8.56 -25.82 40.07
CA THR A 531 9.93 -25.34 39.90
C THR A 531 10.56 -25.90 38.62
N TYR A 532 11.64 -25.29 38.16
CA TYR A 532 12.43 -25.82 37.03
C TYR A 532 12.88 -27.27 37.27
N ARG A 533 13.28 -27.60 38.50
CA ARG A 533 13.65 -28.96 38.90
C ARG A 533 12.50 -29.92 38.78
N GLU A 534 11.34 -29.60 39.35
CA GLU A 534 10.16 -30.47 39.34
C GLU A 534 9.63 -30.67 37.91
N LEU A 535 9.56 -29.60 37.12
CA LEU A 535 9.16 -29.66 35.72
C LEU A 535 10.10 -30.58 34.92
N ASN A 536 11.42 -30.42 35.11
CA ASN A 536 12.42 -31.25 34.44
C ASN A 536 12.32 -32.73 34.84
N GLN A 537 12.14 -33.03 36.14
CA GLN A 537 12.02 -34.40 36.63
C GLN A 537 10.77 -35.10 36.07
N ARG A 538 9.62 -34.42 36.08
CA ARG A 538 8.37 -34.97 35.50
C ARG A 538 8.51 -35.18 33.99
N ALA A 539 9.10 -34.22 33.28
CA ALA A 539 9.34 -34.33 31.84
C ALA A 539 10.32 -35.48 31.51
N ASN A 540 11.36 -35.69 32.33
CA ASN A 540 12.29 -36.80 32.18
C ASN A 540 11.60 -38.16 32.38
N GLN A 541 10.77 -38.30 33.41
CA GLN A 541 10.02 -39.53 33.66
C GLN A 541 9.13 -39.90 32.48
N LEU A 542 8.37 -38.92 31.96
CA LEU A 542 7.55 -39.13 30.78
C LEU A 542 8.40 -39.40 29.53
N ALA A 543 9.53 -38.73 29.35
CA ALA A 543 10.44 -38.96 28.23
C ALA A 543 11.02 -40.38 28.22
N HIS A 544 11.44 -40.91 29.37
CA HIS A 544 11.88 -42.30 29.50
C HIS A 544 10.77 -43.29 29.17
N HIS A 545 9.54 -43.01 29.61
CA HIS A 545 8.38 -43.81 29.26
C HIS A 545 8.11 -43.78 27.75
N LEU A 546 8.19 -42.61 27.12
CA LEU A 546 8.01 -42.44 25.67
C LEU A 546 9.08 -43.17 24.85
N GLN A 547 10.34 -43.18 25.28
CA GLN A 547 11.40 -43.96 24.61
C GLN A 547 11.12 -45.46 24.65
N GLN A 548 10.53 -45.98 25.73
CA GLN A 548 10.09 -47.38 25.81
C GLN A 548 8.95 -47.69 24.82
N GLN A 549 8.21 -46.66 24.38
CA GLN A 549 7.18 -46.77 23.33
C GLN A 549 7.73 -46.53 21.92
N GLY A 550 9.04 -46.39 21.76
CA GLY A 550 9.70 -46.22 20.46
C GLY A 550 9.84 -44.77 19.99
N VAL A 551 9.60 -43.78 20.85
CA VAL A 551 9.85 -42.37 20.52
C VAL A 551 11.35 -42.09 20.47
N GLY A 552 11.80 -41.42 19.40
CA GLY A 552 13.18 -41.01 19.16
C GLY A 552 13.26 -39.97 18.04
N PRO A 553 14.47 -39.69 17.50
CA PRO A 553 14.64 -38.71 16.42
C PRO A 553 13.69 -38.96 15.24
N GLU A 554 13.08 -37.88 14.73
CA GLU A 554 12.10 -37.87 13.63
C GLU A 554 10.74 -38.53 13.92
N VAL A 555 10.52 -39.09 15.10
CA VAL A 555 9.22 -39.65 15.48
C VAL A 555 8.26 -38.54 15.91
N LEU A 556 7.09 -38.48 15.26
CA LEU A 556 6.02 -37.54 15.62
C LEU A 556 5.17 -38.13 16.75
N VAL A 557 4.94 -37.32 17.80
CA VAL A 557 4.05 -37.65 18.91
C VAL A 557 2.90 -36.66 18.92
N GLY A 558 1.67 -37.16 18.79
CA GLY A 558 0.48 -36.33 18.90
C GLY A 558 0.28 -35.88 20.35
N ILE A 559 -0.16 -34.65 20.56
CA ILE A 559 -0.55 -34.14 21.88
C ILE A 559 -1.91 -33.45 21.80
N CYS A 560 -2.92 -34.05 22.44
CA CYS A 560 -4.31 -33.58 22.48
C CYS A 560 -4.74 -33.37 23.93
N VAL A 561 -4.54 -32.16 24.46
CA VAL A 561 -4.71 -31.85 25.89
C VAL A 561 -5.33 -30.48 26.10
N GLU A 562 -5.99 -30.28 27.23
CA GLU A 562 -6.35 -28.94 27.72
C GLU A 562 -5.18 -28.29 28.48
N ARG A 563 -5.22 -26.95 28.63
CA ARG A 563 -4.20 -26.20 29.38
C ARG A 563 -4.09 -26.73 30.81
N SER A 564 -2.87 -27.12 31.16
CA SER A 564 -2.54 -27.76 32.43
C SER A 564 -1.02 -27.76 32.61
N LEU A 565 -0.53 -28.07 33.81
CA LEU A 565 0.91 -28.24 34.03
C LEU A 565 1.45 -29.42 33.20
N GLU A 566 0.63 -30.45 33.04
CA GLU A 566 0.87 -31.67 32.28
C GLU A 566 1.07 -31.38 30.79
N MET A 567 0.42 -30.36 30.23
CA MET A 567 0.65 -29.90 28.85
C MET A 567 2.12 -29.52 28.63
N VAL A 568 2.71 -28.72 29.52
CA VAL A 568 4.11 -28.28 29.41
C VAL A 568 5.07 -29.45 29.66
N VAL A 569 4.73 -30.33 30.62
CA VAL A 569 5.46 -31.59 30.87
C VAL A 569 5.48 -32.45 29.60
N GLY A 570 4.34 -32.62 28.93
CA GLY A 570 4.19 -33.42 27.71
C GLY A 570 5.04 -32.89 26.55
N ILE A 571 4.98 -31.58 26.29
CA ILE A 571 5.78 -30.95 25.23
C ILE A 571 7.28 -31.18 25.47
N LEU A 572 7.77 -30.88 26.69
CA LEU A 572 9.18 -31.07 27.02
C LEU A 572 9.59 -32.55 26.99
N ALA A 573 8.72 -33.46 27.44
CA ALA A 573 8.99 -34.88 27.45
C ALA A 573 9.14 -35.47 26.04
N ILE A 574 8.30 -35.04 25.09
CA ILE A 574 8.42 -35.46 23.68
C ILE A 574 9.80 -35.06 23.13
N LEU A 575 10.18 -33.80 23.33
CA LEU A 575 11.45 -33.26 22.85
C LEU A 575 12.65 -33.95 23.52
N LYS A 576 12.55 -34.24 24.82
CA LYS A 576 13.59 -34.97 25.59
C LYS A 576 13.71 -36.44 25.21
N ALA A 577 12.61 -37.10 24.86
CA ALA A 577 12.64 -38.45 24.30
C ALA A 577 13.33 -38.48 22.93
N GLY A 578 13.36 -37.34 22.25
CA GLY A 578 13.99 -37.11 20.95
C GLY A 578 13.00 -36.96 19.80
N GLY A 579 11.69 -37.06 20.07
CA GLY A 579 10.63 -36.89 19.08
C GLY A 579 10.24 -35.43 18.88
N ALA A 580 9.32 -35.22 17.94
CA ALA A 580 8.71 -33.92 17.65
C ALA A 580 7.23 -33.94 17.99
N TYR A 581 6.72 -32.86 18.59
CA TYR A 581 5.31 -32.81 18.97
C TYR A 581 4.44 -32.32 17.82
N LEU A 582 3.23 -32.89 17.71
CA LEU A 582 2.17 -32.44 16.82
C LEU A 582 0.94 -32.10 17.67
N PRO A 583 0.63 -30.81 17.85
CA PRO A 583 -0.49 -30.37 18.68
C PRO A 583 -1.83 -30.58 17.97
N LEU A 584 -2.76 -31.23 18.67
CA LEU A 584 -4.13 -31.51 18.25
C LEU A 584 -5.06 -30.74 19.20
N ASP A 585 -5.80 -29.75 18.68
CA ASP A 585 -6.74 -28.99 19.52
C ASP A 585 -7.99 -29.85 19.78
N PRO A 586 -8.33 -30.16 21.05
CA PRO A 586 -9.47 -31.02 21.36
C PRO A 586 -10.82 -30.41 20.93
N VAL A 587 -10.87 -29.10 20.63
CA VAL A 587 -12.07 -28.41 20.13
C VAL A 587 -12.29 -28.64 18.62
N TYR A 588 -11.30 -29.18 17.89
CA TYR A 588 -11.45 -29.44 16.46
C TYR A 588 -12.44 -30.60 16.18
N PRO A 589 -13.16 -30.56 15.04
CA PRO A 589 -14.04 -31.65 14.64
C PRO A 589 -13.29 -33.00 14.52
N PRO A 590 -13.92 -34.14 14.87
CA PRO A 590 -13.28 -35.46 14.78
C PRO A 590 -12.71 -35.80 13.40
N GLU A 591 -13.36 -35.37 12.30
CA GLU A 591 -12.86 -35.58 10.94
C GLU A 591 -11.51 -34.89 10.71
N ARG A 592 -11.35 -33.65 11.21
CA ARG A 592 -10.10 -32.90 11.10
C ARG A 592 -9.00 -33.55 11.93
N LEU A 593 -9.31 -33.96 13.16
CA LEU A 593 -8.37 -34.68 14.02
C LEU A 593 -7.95 -36.02 13.39
N GLY A 594 -8.90 -36.75 12.81
CA GLY A 594 -8.65 -38.01 12.11
C GLY A 594 -7.71 -37.83 10.93
N PHE A 595 -7.97 -36.81 10.09
CA PHE A 595 -7.09 -36.45 8.98
C PHE A 595 -5.67 -36.13 9.45
N MET A 596 -5.51 -35.32 10.50
CA MET A 596 -4.18 -34.96 11.03
C MET A 596 -3.42 -36.18 11.57
N LEU A 597 -4.10 -37.07 12.29
CA LEU A 597 -3.51 -38.31 12.81
C LEU A 597 -3.06 -39.25 11.69
N GLU A 598 -3.87 -39.38 10.64
CA GLU A 598 -3.58 -40.22 9.46
C GLU A 598 -2.45 -39.64 8.61
N ASP A 599 -2.53 -38.36 8.24
CA ASP A 599 -1.55 -37.68 7.38
C ASP A 599 -0.17 -37.61 8.04
N ALA A 600 -0.13 -37.46 9.37
CA ALA A 600 1.11 -37.48 10.15
C ALA A 600 1.56 -38.87 10.63
N GLN A 601 0.75 -39.92 10.41
CA GLN A 601 1.04 -41.30 10.80
C GLN A 601 1.45 -41.43 12.28
N ILE A 602 0.66 -40.81 13.18
CA ILE A 602 0.97 -40.76 14.61
C ILE A 602 0.95 -42.16 15.24
N SER A 603 2.05 -42.56 15.87
CA SER A 603 2.18 -43.85 16.57
C SER A 603 1.93 -43.76 18.08
N VAL A 604 2.13 -42.59 18.68
CA VAL A 604 1.91 -42.32 20.10
C VAL A 604 1.13 -41.02 20.25
N LEU A 605 0.07 -41.04 21.06
CA LEU A 605 -0.79 -39.90 21.34
C LEU A 605 -0.85 -39.63 22.86
N LEU A 606 -0.38 -38.46 23.27
CA LEU A 606 -0.56 -37.95 24.62
C LEU A 606 -1.92 -37.26 24.75
N THR A 607 -2.68 -37.61 25.78
CA THR A 607 -3.98 -36.96 26.05
C THR A 607 -4.31 -36.96 27.54
N GLN A 608 -5.54 -36.56 27.88
CA GLN A 608 -6.12 -36.65 29.23
C GLN A 608 -7.30 -37.62 29.19
N GLN A 609 -7.56 -38.33 30.29
CA GLN A 609 -8.57 -39.38 30.36
C GLN A 609 -9.96 -38.91 29.92
N GLN A 610 -10.33 -37.67 30.26
CA GLN A 610 -11.61 -37.06 29.90
C GLN A 610 -11.79 -36.82 28.39
N LEU A 611 -10.69 -36.68 27.64
CA LEU A 611 -10.71 -36.39 26.19
C LEU A 611 -10.76 -37.65 25.33
N VAL A 612 -10.42 -38.82 25.89
CA VAL A 612 -10.30 -40.09 25.15
C VAL A 612 -11.57 -40.43 24.37
N ALA A 613 -12.75 -40.19 24.96
CA ALA A 613 -14.03 -40.49 24.31
C ALA A 613 -14.34 -39.61 23.08
N GLY A 614 -13.71 -38.43 22.98
CA GLY A 614 -13.87 -37.48 21.87
C GLY A 614 -12.88 -37.68 20.73
N LEU A 615 -11.89 -38.58 20.89
CA LEU A 615 -10.90 -38.85 19.86
C LEU A 615 -11.52 -39.67 18.71
N PRO A 616 -11.16 -39.38 17.45
CA PRO A 616 -11.56 -40.21 16.32
C PRO A 616 -10.89 -41.59 16.38
N GLN A 617 -11.40 -42.57 15.61
CA GLN A 617 -10.76 -43.87 15.51
C GLN A 617 -9.34 -43.75 14.94
N HIS A 618 -8.36 -44.32 15.62
CA HIS A 618 -6.95 -44.26 15.23
C HIS A 618 -6.16 -45.48 15.75
N ASP A 619 -4.98 -45.71 15.17
CA ASP A 619 -4.07 -46.82 15.58
C ASP A 619 -2.99 -46.38 16.58
N ALA A 620 -2.93 -45.09 16.94
CA ALA A 620 -1.95 -44.57 17.87
C ALA A 620 -2.11 -45.16 19.29
N LYS A 621 -0.99 -45.44 19.94
CA LYS A 621 -0.98 -45.80 21.36
C LYS A 621 -1.27 -44.56 22.21
N VAL A 622 -2.41 -44.58 22.89
CA VAL A 622 -2.84 -43.51 23.79
C VAL A 622 -2.13 -43.62 25.14
N ILE A 623 -1.61 -42.50 25.63
CA ILE A 623 -1.05 -42.34 26.97
C ILE A 623 -1.77 -41.16 27.62
N CYS A 624 -2.45 -41.40 28.73
CA CYS A 624 -3.18 -40.39 29.47
C CYS A 624 -2.28 -39.78 30.54
N LEU A 625 -1.95 -38.49 30.43
CA LEU A 625 -1.02 -37.80 31.32
C LEU A 625 -1.49 -37.77 32.79
N ASP A 626 -2.79 -37.86 33.00
CA ASP A 626 -3.46 -37.87 34.30
C ASP A 626 -3.67 -39.30 34.84
N SER A 627 -4.27 -40.21 34.07
CA SER A 627 -4.59 -41.55 34.57
C SER A 627 -3.40 -42.52 34.57
N ASP A 628 -2.40 -42.33 33.71
CA ASP A 628 -1.18 -43.15 33.67
C ASP A 628 -0.03 -42.58 34.54
N GLU A 629 -0.28 -41.53 35.35
CA GLU A 629 0.72 -40.81 36.15
C GLU A 629 1.57 -41.78 37.01
N ASN A 630 0.95 -42.79 37.62
CA ASN A 630 1.65 -43.77 38.46
C ASN A 630 2.65 -44.63 37.67
N ALA A 631 2.30 -45.00 36.43
CA ALA A 631 3.19 -45.78 35.56
C ALA A 631 4.36 -44.91 35.06
N ILE A 632 4.08 -43.66 34.73
CA ILE A 632 5.08 -42.67 34.32
C ILE A 632 6.05 -42.37 35.48
N ALA A 633 5.55 -42.21 36.70
CA ALA A 633 6.34 -41.88 37.87
C ALA A 633 7.38 -42.95 38.27
N GLN A 634 7.24 -44.19 37.78
CA GLN A 634 8.23 -45.25 38.00
C GLN A 634 9.49 -45.10 37.14
N ALA A 635 9.44 -44.29 36.09
CA ALA A 635 10.58 -44.04 35.21
C ALA A 635 11.65 -43.17 35.89
N SER A 636 12.85 -43.12 35.30
CA SER A 636 13.97 -42.34 35.82
C SER A 636 13.68 -40.83 35.76
N GLN A 637 14.11 -40.11 36.80
CA GLN A 637 14.05 -38.64 36.85
C GLN A 637 15.27 -37.95 36.23
N GLN A 638 16.29 -38.73 35.82
CA GLN A 638 17.53 -38.20 35.25
C GLN A 638 17.34 -37.78 33.78
N ASN A 639 18.07 -36.75 33.35
CA ASN A 639 18.06 -36.32 31.95
C ASN A 639 18.48 -37.48 31.03
N LEU A 640 17.89 -37.49 29.83
CA LEU A 640 18.14 -38.52 28.83
C LEU A 640 19.30 -38.11 27.94
N ASN A 641 20.15 -39.06 27.59
CA ASN A 641 21.06 -38.91 26.46
C ASN A 641 20.37 -39.48 25.23
N ASN A 642 19.84 -38.61 24.35
CA ASN A 642 19.27 -39.01 23.06
C ASN A 642 20.26 -38.71 21.92
N LEU A 643 19.97 -39.22 20.72
CA LEU A 643 20.76 -39.00 19.50
C LEU A 643 20.23 -37.81 18.67
N THR A 644 19.41 -36.94 19.28
CA THR A 644 18.78 -35.83 18.56
C THR A 644 19.81 -34.76 18.23
N THR A 645 19.75 -34.28 17.00
CA THR A 645 20.61 -33.24 16.44
C THR A 645 19.78 -31.98 16.15
N PRO A 646 20.42 -30.81 16.00
CA PRO A 646 19.73 -29.57 15.62
C PRO A 646 18.96 -29.64 14.29
N ASP A 647 19.31 -30.58 13.41
CA ASP A 647 18.62 -30.83 12.14
C ASP A 647 17.34 -31.64 12.29
N ASN A 648 17.10 -32.28 13.43
CA ASN A 648 15.87 -33.04 13.66
C ASN A 648 14.67 -32.12 13.90
N LEU A 649 13.48 -32.67 13.67
CA LEU A 649 12.22 -31.96 13.93
C LEU A 649 12.05 -31.64 15.41
N ALA A 650 11.58 -30.43 15.71
CA ALA A 650 11.10 -30.03 17.02
C ALA A 650 9.58 -30.15 17.09
N TYR A 651 8.88 -29.70 16.06
CA TYR A 651 7.42 -29.80 15.98
C TYR A 651 6.89 -29.78 14.55
N VAL A 652 5.63 -30.22 14.42
CA VAL A 652 4.83 -30.07 13.21
C VAL A 652 3.53 -29.38 13.56
N ILE A 653 3.25 -28.24 12.94
CA ILE A 653 1.99 -27.50 13.13
C ILE A 653 1.21 -27.49 11.82
N TYR A 654 -0.06 -27.87 11.89
CA TYR A 654 -0.96 -27.86 10.73
C TYR A 654 -1.58 -26.49 10.51
N THR A 655 -1.49 -25.99 9.29
CA THR A 655 -2.17 -24.77 8.84
C THR A 655 -3.23 -25.11 7.78
N SER A 656 -4.15 -24.17 7.49
CA SER A 656 -5.06 -24.26 6.35
C SER A 656 -4.30 -24.40 5.03
N GLY A 657 -4.88 -25.07 4.04
CA GLY A 657 -4.24 -25.34 2.75
C GLY A 657 -5.09 -24.94 1.55
N SER A 658 -4.50 -24.26 0.57
CA SER A 658 -5.18 -23.76 -0.64
C SER A 658 -5.82 -24.86 -1.50
N THR A 659 -5.38 -26.11 -1.37
CA THR A 659 -5.94 -27.28 -2.05
C THR A 659 -7.14 -27.92 -1.33
N GLY A 660 -7.63 -27.31 -0.24
CA GLY A 660 -8.75 -27.84 0.54
C GLY A 660 -8.39 -28.87 1.61
N LYS A 661 -7.09 -29.11 1.86
CA LYS A 661 -6.60 -30.02 2.91
C LYS A 661 -5.58 -29.31 3.80
N PRO A 662 -5.64 -29.48 5.13
CA PRO A 662 -4.62 -28.96 6.04
C PRO A 662 -3.22 -29.44 5.66
N LYS A 663 -2.20 -28.60 5.89
CA LYS A 663 -0.79 -28.88 5.59
C LYS A 663 0.06 -28.78 6.85
N GLY A 664 0.85 -29.81 7.17
CA GLY A 664 1.77 -29.81 8.30
C GLY A 664 3.08 -29.12 7.97
N VAL A 665 3.45 -28.06 8.70
CA VAL A 665 4.73 -27.35 8.56
C VAL A 665 5.76 -27.98 9.48
N THR A 666 6.90 -28.40 8.92
CA THR A 666 7.92 -29.16 9.64
C THR A 666 9.08 -28.26 10.12
N ILE A 667 9.18 -28.03 11.43
CA ILE A 667 10.16 -27.13 12.04
C ILE A 667 11.27 -27.90 12.73
N GLN A 668 12.51 -27.47 12.50
CA GLN A 668 13.71 -28.09 13.04
C GLN A 668 14.17 -27.40 14.33
N HIS A 669 14.90 -28.13 15.17
CA HIS A 669 15.48 -27.59 16.40
C HIS A 669 16.35 -26.36 16.16
N ARG A 670 17.22 -26.36 15.14
CA ARG A 670 18.09 -25.22 14.82
C ARG A 670 17.32 -23.92 14.56
N SER A 671 16.15 -24.01 13.93
CA SER A 671 15.32 -22.86 13.59
C SER A 671 14.63 -22.33 14.85
N LEU A 672 14.09 -23.22 15.67
CA LEU A 672 13.48 -22.87 16.95
C LEU A 672 14.49 -22.27 17.94
N VAL A 673 15.70 -22.82 18.00
CA VAL A 673 16.78 -22.32 18.86
C VAL A 673 17.26 -20.94 18.38
N ASN A 674 17.40 -20.72 17.07
CA ASN A 674 17.70 -19.40 16.53
C ASN A 674 16.62 -18.38 16.90
N TYR A 675 15.35 -18.72 16.65
CA TYR A 675 14.22 -17.87 17.00
C TYR A 675 14.22 -17.56 18.52
N THR A 676 14.40 -18.58 19.37
CA THR A 676 14.43 -18.40 20.82
C THR A 676 15.52 -17.42 21.24
N HIS A 677 16.71 -17.54 20.65
CA HIS A 677 17.82 -16.61 20.90
C HIS A 677 17.46 -15.18 20.49
N ALA A 678 16.90 -14.99 19.29
CA ALA A 678 16.47 -13.70 18.79
C ALA A 678 15.37 -13.07 19.65
N ALA A 679 14.34 -13.83 20.03
CA ALA A 679 13.26 -13.39 20.89
C ALA A 679 13.78 -12.91 22.25
N CYS A 680 14.69 -13.66 22.89
CA CYS A 680 15.31 -13.24 24.15
C CYS A 680 16.04 -11.90 24.04
N LEU A 681 16.74 -11.63 22.92
CA LEU A 681 17.42 -10.37 22.67
C LEU A 681 16.43 -9.22 22.43
N HIS A 682 15.45 -9.41 21.55
CA HIS A 682 14.50 -8.38 21.17
C HIS A 682 13.51 -8.02 22.28
N TYR A 683 13.08 -9.00 23.08
CA TYR A 683 12.13 -8.83 24.18
C TYR A 683 12.82 -8.47 25.50
N GLY A 684 14.16 -8.56 25.53
CA GLY A 684 14.98 -8.30 26.71
C GLY A 684 14.59 -9.17 27.90
N LEU A 685 14.22 -10.44 27.66
CA LEU A 685 13.70 -11.35 28.69
C LEU A 685 14.69 -11.55 29.83
N GLN A 686 14.18 -11.47 31.05
CA GLN A 686 14.90 -11.61 32.31
C GLN A 686 14.33 -12.76 33.15
N PRO A 687 15.11 -13.37 34.06
CA PRO A 687 14.61 -14.39 34.97
C PRO A 687 13.46 -13.93 35.89
N SER A 688 13.31 -12.63 36.10
CA SER A 688 12.21 -12.05 36.89
C SER A 688 10.90 -11.94 36.12
N ASP A 689 10.90 -12.20 34.82
CA ASP A 689 9.70 -12.05 33.99
C ASP A 689 8.66 -13.13 34.25
N ARG A 690 7.41 -12.72 34.06
CA ARG A 690 6.23 -13.57 34.14
C ARG A 690 5.46 -13.40 32.86
N ILE A 691 5.51 -14.42 32.01
CA ILE A 691 5.00 -14.42 30.64
C ILE A 691 3.69 -15.18 30.60
N LEU A 692 2.66 -14.60 30.00
CA LEU A 692 1.39 -15.29 29.78
C LEU A 692 1.51 -16.27 28.61
N GLN A 693 1.14 -17.53 28.83
CA GLN A 693 0.87 -18.49 27.77
C GLN A 693 -0.58 -18.28 27.32
N PHE A 694 -0.78 -17.52 26.23
CA PHE A 694 -2.08 -17.12 25.73
C PHE A 694 -2.56 -18.02 24.59
N ALA A 695 -1.69 -18.27 23.60
CA ALA A 695 -2.02 -18.98 22.37
C ALA A 695 -2.50 -20.42 22.61
N SER A 696 -3.24 -21.01 21.66
CA SER A 696 -3.41 -22.48 21.66
C SER A 696 -2.10 -23.11 21.18
N ILE A 697 -1.74 -24.27 21.72
CA ILE A 697 -0.52 -25.01 21.32
C ILE A 697 -0.57 -25.48 19.86
N SER A 698 -1.75 -25.46 19.23
CA SER A 698 -1.92 -25.67 17.78
C SER A 698 -1.52 -24.47 16.93
N PHE A 699 -1.11 -23.35 17.53
CA PHE A 699 -0.47 -22.22 16.87
C PHE A 699 0.99 -22.12 17.32
N ASP A 700 1.85 -21.74 16.39
CA ASP A 700 3.28 -21.58 16.62
C ASP A 700 3.62 -20.42 17.57
N ALA A 701 2.71 -19.45 17.75
CA ALA A 701 2.79 -18.45 18.81
C ALA A 701 2.89 -19.07 20.23
N ALA A 702 2.39 -20.29 20.46
CA ALA A 702 2.63 -20.94 21.75
C ALA A 702 4.11 -21.27 21.97
N ALA A 703 4.86 -21.56 20.91
CA ALA A 703 6.31 -21.79 21.01
C ALA A 703 7.08 -20.49 21.30
N GLU A 704 6.59 -19.33 20.85
CA GLU A 704 7.06 -17.99 21.22
C GLU A 704 6.91 -17.70 22.71
N GLU A 705 5.78 -18.11 23.30
CA GLU A 705 5.53 -17.91 24.72
C GLU A 705 6.35 -18.89 25.58
N ILE A 706 6.46 -20.15 25.17
CA ILE A 706 7.02 -21.24 25.99
C ILE A 706 8.55 -21.23 26.01
N PHE A 707 9.20 -21.26 24.85
CA PHE A 707 10.64 -21.58 24.79
C PHE A 707 11.56 -20.43 25.20
N PRO A 708 11.37 -19.18 24.74
CA PRO A 708 12.07 -18.02 25.29
C PRO A 708 11.91 -17.87 26.80
N CYS A 709 10.71 -18.13 27.33
CA CYS A 709 10.45 -18.10 28.77
C CYS A 709 11.32 -19.13 29.52
N LEU A 710 11.18 -20.41 29.15
CA LEU A 710 11.80 -21.52 29.86
C LEU A 710 13.32 -21.60 29.67
N THR A 711 13.88 -20.96 28.65
CA THR A 711 15.34 -20.92 28.45
C THR A 711 16.01 -19.76 29.19
N GLN A 712 15.25 -18.75 29.63
CA GLN A 712 15.78 -17.57 30.35
C GLN A 712 15.57 -17.61 31.86
N GLY A 713 14.93 -18.65 32.40
CA GLY A 713 14.66 -18.76 33.84
C GLY A 713 13.44 -17.98 34.30
N ALA A 714 12.63 -17.46 33.36
CA ALA A 714 11.39 -16.75 33.65
C ALA A 714 10.27 -17.72 34.09
N THR A 715 9.12 -17.18 34.50
CA THR A 715 7.94 -17.98 34.84
C THR A 715 6.88 -17.92 33.74
N LEU A 716 6.49 -19.08 33.22
CA LEU A 716 5.36 -19.23 32.30
C LEU A 716 4.05 -19.34 33.09
N VAL A 717 3.09 -18.49 32.81
CA VAL A 717 1.79 -18.47 33.48
C VAL A 717 0.71 -18.89 32.48
N LEU A 718 0.03 -20.01 32.73
CA LEU A 718 -0.99 -20.53 31.81
C LEU A 718 -2.33 -19.83 32.05
N ARG A 719 -2.94 -19.29 30.99
CA ARG A 719 -4.27 -18.65 31.12
C ARG A 719 -5.37 -19.66 31.43
N THR A 720 -6.40 -19.21 32.13
CA THR A 720 -7.68 -19.92 32.26
C THR A 720 -8.68 -19.41 31.22
N GLU A 721 -9.73 -20.18 30.92
CA GLU A 721 -10.80 -19.70 30.03
C GLU A 721 -11.65 -18.60 30.68
N SER A 722 -11.77 -18.61 32.01
CA SER A 722 -12.44 -17.53 32.77
C SER A 722 -11.72 -16.19 32.68
N MET A 723 -10.40 -16.19 32.41
CA MET A 723 -9.61 -14.97 32.26
C MET A 723 -10.07 -14.12 31.06
N LEU A 724 -10.66 -14.75 30.04
CA LEU A 724 -11.10 -14.08 28.81
C LEU A 724 -12.57 -13.66 28.87
N SER A 725 -13.21 -13.68 30.05
CA SER A 725 -14.61 -13.31 30.22
C SER A 725 -14.90 -11.82 29.95
N SER A 726 -13.98 -10.92 30.28
CA SER A 726 -14.03 -9.50 29.99
C SER A 726 -12.62 -8.90 30.01
N ILE A 727 -12.40 -7.72 29.40
CA ILE A 727 -11.11 -7.03 29.49
C ILE A 727 -10.74 -6.63 30.93
N PRO A 728 -11.68 -6.12 31.77
CA PRO A 728 -11.39 -5.91 33.19
C PRO A 728 -10.93 -7.17 33.94
N ASP A 729 -11.62 -8.30 33.76
CA ASP A 729 -11.24 -9.56 34.42
C ASP A 729 -9.85 -10.02 33.94
N PHE A 730 -9.58 -9.87 32.64
CA PHE A 730 -8.27 -10.16 32.07
C PHE A 730 -7.18 -9.32 32.74
N LEU A 731 -7.36 -8.00 32.86
CA LEU A 731 -6.39 -7.08 33.48
C LEU A 731 -6.22 -7.31 34.98
N GLU A 732 -7.31 -7.62 35.70
CA GLU A 732 -7.28 -7.99 37.12
C GLU A 732 -6.44 -9.26 37.31
N LYS A 733 -6.69 -10.31 36.52
CA LYS A 733 -5.89 -11.53 36.57
C LYS A 733 -4.44 -11.32 36.17
N CYS A 734 -4.18 -10.47 35.18
CA CYS A 734 -2.82 -10.08 34.84
C CYS A 734 -2.09 -9.43 36.04
N SER A 735 -2.81 -8.63 36.83
CA SER A 735 -2.29 -7.98 38.04
C SER A 735 -2.10 -8.97 39.19
N ASP A 736 -3.09 -9.83 39.46
CA ASP A 736 -3.02 -10.89 40.48
C ASP A 736 -1.80 -11.81 40.26
N TRP A 737 -1.59 -12.19 39.00
CA TRP A 737 -0.49 -13.04 38.60
C TRP A 737 0.80 -12.29 38.30
N LYS A 738 0.84 -10.97 38.48
CA LYS A 738 2.01 -10.10 38.32
C LYS A 738 2.70 -10.28 36.97
N LEU A 739 1.91 -10.33 35.89
CA LEU A 739 2.44 -10.52 34.55
C LEU A 739 3.30 -9.33 34.13
N THR A 740 4.46 -9.60 33.55
CA THR A 740 5.40 -8.57 33.07
C THR A 740 5.45 -8.50 31.55
N VAL A 741 5.10 -9.60 30.87
CA VAL A 741 5.09 -9.72 29.42
C VAL A 741 3.78 -10.35 28.96
N LEU A 742 3.13 -9.71 28.00
CA LEU A 742 1.96 -10.23 27.31
C LEU A 742 2.28 -10.37 25.82
N ASP A 743 2.10 -11.57 25.27
CA ASP A 743 2.05 -11.78 23.82
C ASP A 743 0.60 -12.02 23.42
N LEU A 744 0.07 -11.17 22.55
CA LEU A 744 -1.35 -11.09 22.26
C LEU A 744 -1.60 -11.10 20.74
N PRO A 745 -2.60 -11.85 20.26
CA PRO A 745 -3.13 -11.63 18.93
C PRO A 745 -3.52 -10.16 18.75
N THR A 746 -3.15 -9.57 17.61
CA THR A 746 -3.37 -8.14 17.35
C THR A 746 -4.85 -7.74 17.49
N ALA A 747 -5.80 -8.60 17.08
CA ALA A 747 -7.23 -8.35 17.28
C ALA A 747 -7.65 -8.27 18.77
N PHE A 748 -7.06 -9.09 19.65
CA PHE A 748 -7.32 -9.00 21.08
C PHE A 748 -6.75 -7.71 21.67
N TRP A 749 -5.55 -7.31 21.22
CA TRP A 749 -4.96 -6.02 21.58
C TRP A 749 -5.79 -4.82 21.10
N HIS A 750 -6.45 -4.89 19.94
CA HIS A 750 -7.40 -3.84 19.50
C HIS A 750 -8.59 -3.68 20.45
N GLN A 751 -9.18 -4.80 20.90
CA GLN A 751 -10.27 -4.77 21.88
C GLN A 751 -9.77 -4.18 23.20
N LEU A 752 -8.66 -4.71 23.71
CA LEU A 752 -8.02 -4.24 24.93
C LEU A 752 -7.82 -2.72 24.89
N THR A 753 -7.18 -2.21 23.83
CA THR A 753 -6.88 -0.78 23.69
C THR A 753 -8.14 0.09 23.64
N THR A 754 -9.22 -0.41 23.04
CA THR A 754 -10.50 0.30 23.00
C THR A 754 -11.10 0.41 24.40
N GLU A 755 -11.18 -0.71 25.13
CA GLU A 755 -11.76 -0.73 26.46
C GLU A 755 -10.91 0.01 27.50
N LEU A 756 -9.57 -0.01 27.38
CA LEU A 756 -8.68 0.80 28.21
C LEU A 756 -9.10 2.28 28.19
N VAL A 757 -9.33 2.83 26.99
CA VAL A 757 -9.71 4.24 26.83
C VAL A 757 -11.16 4.51 27.21
N GLU A 758 -12.10 3.65 26.81
CA GLU A 758 -13.54 3.86 27.07
C GLU A 758 -13.89 3.76 28.57
N LYS A 759 -13.21 2.87 29.30
CA LYS A 759 -13.51 2.55 30.70
C LYS A 759 -12.46 3.08 31.69
N ASP A 760 -11.43 3.77 31.21
CA ASP A 760 -10.31 4.31 32.02
C ASP A 760 -9.66 3.24 32.93
N LEU A 761 -9.37 2.07 32.34
CA LEU A 761 -8.87 0.90 33.07
C LEU A 761 -7.35 0.96 33.27
N PRO A 762 -6.83 0.66 34.47
CA PRO A 762 -5.39 0.60 34.68
C PRO A 762 -4.79 -0.67 34.04
N LEU A 763 -3.58 -0.55 33.50
CA LEU A 763 -2.75 -1.71 33.17
C LEU A 763 -2.08 -2.29 34.43
N PRO A 764 -1.67 -3.57 34.41
CA PRO A 764 -0.92 -4.17 35.50
C PRO A 764 0.37 -3.40 35.76
N GLU A 765 0.66 -3.07 37.02
CA GLU A 765 1.79 -2.21 37.40
C GLU A 765 3.16 -2.81 36.99
N GLN A 766 3.28 -4.14 36.94
CA GLN A 766 4.52 -4.82 36.57
C GLN A 766 4.67 -5.05 35.06
N LEU A 767 3.64 -4.71 34.25
CA LEU A 767 3.67 -4.91 32.82
C LEU A 767 4.73 -4.00 32.19
N ARG A 768 5.73 -4.61 31.52
CA ARG A 768 6.81 -3.88 30.85
C ARG A 768 6.82 -4.06 29.33
N LEU A 769 6.20 -5.11 28.82
CA LEU A 769 6.24 -5.46 27.41
C LEU A 769 4.92 -6.08 26.94
N VAL A 770 4.43 -5.57 25.82
CA VAL A 770 3.36 -6.17 25.04
C VAL A 770 3.88 -6.47 23.64
N ILE A 771 3.73 -7.72 23.22
CA ILE A 771 4.01 -8.19 21.88
C ILE A 771 2.67 -8.39 21.19
N ILE A 772 2.57 -7.92 19.95
CA ILE A 772 1.41 -8.13 19.10
C ILE A 772 1.86 -8.76 17.79
N GLY A 773 1.06 -9.69 17.29
CA GLY A 773 1.36 -10.34 16.03
C GLY A 773 0.13 -11.00 15.40
N GLY A 774 0.36 -11.71 14.31
CA GLY A 774 -0.66 -12.50 13.62
C GLY A 774 -1.56 -11.72 12.66
N GLU A 775 -1.72 -10.40 12.77
CA GLU A 775 -2.55 -9.58 11.86
C GLU A 775 -1.95 -8.17 11.65
N LYS A 776 -2.56 -7.39 10.76
CA LYS A 776 -2.21 -5.98 10.56
C LYS A 776 -2.66 -5.15 11.78
N ALA A 777 -1.71 -4.48 12.42
CA ALA A 777 -2.01 -3.51 13.46
C ALA A 777 -2.53 -2.19 12.87
N LEU A 778 -3.56 -1.63 13.50
CA LEU A 778 -4.21 -0.39 13.06
C LEU A 778 -3.58 0.83 13.71
N SER A 779 -3.34 1.87 12.90
CA SER A 779 -2.70 3.11 13.34
C SER A 779 -3.54 3.86 14.37
N GLU A 780 -4.87 3.83 14.24
CA GLU A 780 -5.82 4.41 15.19
C GLU A 780 -5.67 3.77 16.57
N ARG A 781 -5.50 2.44 16.62
CA ARG A 781 -5.30 1.70 17.86
C ARG A 781 -3.94 2.03 18.47
N LEU A 782 -2.91 2.16 17.66
CA LEU A 782 -1.59 2.58 18.13
C LEU A 782 -1.59 3.99 18.74
N ILE A 783 -2.33 4.93 18.13
CA ILE A 783 -2.50 6.28 18.66
C ILE A 783 -3.22 6.24 20.02
N LEU A 784 -4.28 5.43 20.15
CA LEU A 784 -5.00 5.25 21.42
C LEU A 784 -4.10 4.66 22.50
N TRP A 785 -3.30 3.64 22.16
CA TRP A 785 -2.33 3.03 23.06
C TRP A 785 -1.34 4.07 23.60
N HIS A 786 -0.69 4.84 22.74
CA HIS A 786 0.27 5.87 23.16
C HIS A 786 -0.35 7.02 23.97
N LYS A 787 -1.65 7.27 23.81
CA LYS A 787 -2.35 8.29 24.59
C LYS A 787 -2.64 7.84 26.02
N HIS A 788 -2.90 6.55 26.22
CA HIS A 788 -3.40 6.02 27.48
C HIS A 788 -2.36 5.21 28.27
N VAL A 789 -1.36 4.64 27.60
CA VAL A 789 -0.34 3.78 28.20
C VAL A 789 0.98 4.53 28.36
N SER A 790 1.66 4.32 29.50
CA SER A 790 3.00 4.90 29.74
C SER A 790 4.00 4.43 28.67
N LYS A 791 4.94 5.32 28.31
CA LYS A 791 6.05 5.01 27.40
C LYS A 791 7.03 3.97 27.96
N ASP A 792 6.94 3.66 29.25
CA ASP A 792 7.74 2.63 29.91
C ASP A 792 7.30 1.21 29.51
N VAL A 793 6.04 1.04 29.06
CA VAL A 793 5.55 -0.23 28.52
C VAL A 793 5.94 -0.32 27.05
N GLN A 794 6.85 -1.24 26.74
CA GLN A 794 7.27 -1.49 25.37
C GLN A 794 6.14 -2.15 24.57
N LEU A 795 5.95 -1.71 23.33
CA LEU A 795 5.05 -2.34 22.36
C LEU A 795 5.86 -2.81 21.16
N ILE A 796 5.82 -4.12 20.91
CA ILE A 796 6.52 -4.75 19.79
C ILE A 796 5.50 -5.36 18.84
N ASN A 797 5.64 -5.08 17.55
CA ASN A 797 4.90 -5.77 16.50
C ASN A 797 5.80 -6.85 15.87
N SER A 798 5.36 -8.09 15.92
CA SER A 798 6.06 -9.25 15.40
C SER A 798 5.31 -9.81 14.17
N TYR A 799 6.08 -10.26 13.19
CA TYR A 799 5.53 -10.85 11.98
C TYR A 799 6.35 -12.07 11.56
N GLY A 800 5.67 -13.15 11.22
CA GLY A 800 6.24 -14.29 10.52
C GLY A 800 5.15 -15.29 10.11
N PRO A 801 5.29 -15.96 8.96
CA PRO A 801 4.54 -17.17 8.69
C PRO A 801 5.17 -18.38 9.41
N THR A 802 4.35 -19.39 9.70
CA THR A 802 4.78 -20.66 10.32
C THR A 802 5.90 -21.34 9.57
N GLU A 803 5.93 -21.24 8.25
CA GLU A 803 6.97 -21.77 7.36
C GLU A 803 8.35 -21.11 7.55
N THR A 804 8.45 -20.07 8.37
CA THR A 804 9.70 -19.37 8.70
C THR A 804 10.01 -19.36 10.18
N THR A 805 9.37 -20.26 10.93
CA THR A 805 9.53 -20.43 12.39
C THR A 805 9.08 -19.18 13.15
N ILE A 806 7.77 -19.07 13.37
CA ILE A 806 7.15 -18.13 14.32
C ILE A 806 7.25 -16.67 13.87
N VAL A 807 8.40 -16.02 14.03
CA VAL A 807 8.63 -14.61 13.68
C VAL A 807 9.87 -14.50 12.79
N ALA A 808 9.73 -13.73 11.72
CA ALA A 808 10.78 -13.38 10.79
C ALA A 808 11.21 -11.92 10.91
N THR A 809 10.29 -11.01 11.25
CA THR A 809 10.56 -9.57 11.37
C THR A 809 9.93 -8.97 12.62
N ILE A 810 10.59 -7.94 13.17
CA ILE A 810 10.16 -7.24 14.38
C ILE A 810 10.23 -5.73 14.19
N SER A 811 9.21 -5.03 14.67
CA SER A 811 9.15 -3.56 14.76
C SER A 811 8.91 -3.12 16.21
N ASN A 812 9.68 -2.13 16.68
CA ASN A 812 9.42 -1.50 17.98
C ASN A 812 8.49 -0.31 17.78
N LEU A 813 7.27 -0.42 18.29
CA LEU A 813 6.24 0.60 18.15
C LEU A 813 6.20 1.58 19.33
N SER A 814 6.98 1.38 20.39
CA SER A 814 6.90 2.13 21.65
C SER A 814 7.02 3.66 21.51
N GLN A 815 7.71 4.13 20.46
CA GLN A 815 7.90 5.56 20.16
C GLN A 815 7.37 5.94 18.77
N SER A 816 6.58 5.07 18.14
CA SER A 816 6.11 5.31 16.79
C SER A 816 5.11 6.47 16.75
N THR A 817 5.42 7.48 15.93
CA THR A 817 4.48 8.54 15.56
C THR A 817 3.93 8.34 14.14
N LYS A 818 4.12 7.14 13.57
CA LYS A 818 3.84 6.86 12.16
C LYS A 818 2.34 6.69 11.91
N LEU A 819 1.89 7.18 10.77
CA LEU A 819 0.54 6.97 10.25
C LEU A 819 0.30 5.52 9.78
N GLU A 820 1.36 4.72 9.57
CA GLU A 820 1.28 3.34 9.10
C GLU A 820 2.21 2.46 9.94
N VAL A 821 1.71 1.28 10.37
CA VAL A 821 2.42 0.36 11.28
C VAL A 821 3.26 -0.64 10.47
N PRO A 822 4.60 -0.58 10.52
CA PRO A 822 5.45 -1.53 9.80
C PRO A 822 5.54 -2.88 10.52
N ILE A 823 5.83 -3.94 9.77
CA ILE A 823 6.20 -5.26 10.29
C ILE A 823 7.70 -5.35 10.66
N GLY A 824 8.46 -4.29 10.36
CA GLY A 824 9.79 -4.05 10.91
C GLY A 824 10.92 -4.65 10.07
N LYS A 825 11.99 -5.09 10.73
CA LYS A 825 13.21 -5.61 10.10
C LYS A 825 13.42 -7.08 10.44
N ALA A 826 14.18 -7.78 9.59
CA ALA A 826 14.54 -9.17 9.81
C ALA A 826 15.24 -9.38 11.16
N ILE A 827 14.89 -10.48 11.85
CA ILE A 827 15.57 -10.91 13.08
C ILE A 827 16.89 -11.62 12.77
N GLN A 828 17.65 -12.00 13.80
CA GLN A 828 18.95 -12.64 13.65
C GLN A 828 18.88 -13.91 12.79
N ASN A 829 19.85 -14.04 11.87
CA ASN A 829 20.00 -15.13 10.92
C ASN A 829 18.80 -15.36 9.97
N VAL A 830 17.90 -14.39 9.86
CA VAL A 830 16.79 -14.36 8.91
C VAL A 830 17.08 -13.30 7.86
N GLN A 831 16.69 -13.58 6.62
CA GLN A 831 16.88 -12.69 5.48
C GLN A 831 15.53 -12.38 4.84
N THR A 832 15.31 -11.16 4.40
CA THR A 832 14.09 -10.71 3.73
C THR A 832 14.41 -10.12 2.37
N TYR A 833 13.65 -10.53 1.36
CA TYR A 833 13.75 -10.01 0.00
C TYR A 833 12.36 -9.64 -0.48
N ILE A 834 12.20 -8.47 -1.09
CA ILE A 834 10.95 -8.05 -1.71
C ILE A 834 11.15 -8.14 -3.21
N LEU A 835 10.45 -9.06 -3.86
CA LEU A 835 10.70 -9.41 -5.26
C LEU A 835 9.43 -9.24 -6.10
N ASP A 836 9.63 -8.92 -7.38
CA ASP A 836 8.56 -8.95 -8.38
C ASP A 836 8.30 -10.40 -8.87
N SER A 837 7.31 -10.55 -9.76
CA SER A 837 6.92 -11.85 -10.34
C SER A 837 8.03 -12.52 -11.16
N CYS A 838 9.09 -11.79 -11.53
CA CYS A 838 10.26 -12.28 -12.24
C CYS A 838 11.46 -12.53 -11.31
N LEU A 839 11.23 -12.57 -9.99
CA LEU A 839 12.24 -12.71 -8.94
C LEU A 839 13.31 -11.61 -8.97
N GLN A 840 12.99 -10.43 -9.49
CA GLN A 840 13.87 -9.26 -9.41
C GLN A 840 13.57 -8.45 -8.14
N PRO A 841 14.58 -7.92 -7.43
CA PRO A 841 14.35 -7.06 -6.27
C PRO A 841 13.61 -5.78 -6.66
N THR A 842 12.60 -5.40 -5.87
CA THR A 842 11.84 -4.17 -6.10
C THR A 842 12.55 -2.95 -5.47
N PRO A 843 12.46 -1.75 -6.08
CA PRO A 843 13.03 -0.54 -5.48
C PRO A 843 12.40 -0.17 -4.14
N ILE A 844 13.11 0.64 -3.34
CA ILE A 844 12.57 1.18 -2.09
C ILE A 844 11.29 1.98 -2.35
N GLY A 845 10.21 1.61 -1.66
CA GLY A 845 8.87 2.19 -1.81
C GLY A 845 7.95 1.48 -2.81
N VAL A 846 8.48 0.55 -3.63
CA VAL A 846 7.71 -0.18 -4.65
C VAL A 846 7.20 -1.52 -4.10
N PRO A 847 5.90 -1.84 -4.24
CA PRO A 847 5.34 -3.11 -3.80
C PRO A 847 5.95 -4.33 -4.50
N GLY A 848 6.13 -5.40 -3.74
CA GLY A 848 6.48 -6.73 -4.24
C GLY A 848 6.07 -7.83 -3.26
N GLU A 849 6.26 -9.09 -3.63
CA GLU A 849 6.01 -10.22 -2.74
C GLU A 849 7.18 -10.38 -1.77
N LEU A 850 6.89 -10.66 -0.50
CA LEU A 850 7.91 -10.95 0.52
C LEU A 850 8.44 -12.39 0.39
N TYR A 851 9.75 -12.53 0.38
CA TYR A 851 10.47 -13.80 0.42
C TYR A 851 11.36 -13.83 1.65
N ILE A 852 11.34 -14.94 2.36
CA ILE A 852 12.09 -15.09 3.62
C ILE A 852 13.12 -16.20 3.49
N GLY A 853 14.38 -15.89 3.79
CA GLY A 853 15.51 -16.81 3.78
C GLY A 853 16.16 -16.95 5.16
N GLY A 854 17.24 -17.73 5.22
CA GLY A 854 18.02 -17.93 6.43
C GLY A 854 17.57 -19.13 7.26
N VAL A 855 18.00 -19.16 8.53
CA VAL A 855 17.85 -20.30 9.44
C VAL A 855 16.39 -20.57 9.83
N GLY A 856 15.54 -19.54 9.81
CA GLY A 856 14.12 -19.64 10.16
C GLY A 856 13.30 -20.49 9.18
N VAL A 857 13.78 -20.68 7.93
CA VAL A 857 13.04 -21.39 6.90
C VAL A 857 12.82 -22.87 7.29
N ALA A 858 11.54 -23.28 7.32
CA ALA A 858 11.11 -24.64 7.65
C ALA A 858 11.74 -25.69 6.72
N ARG A 859 11.78 -26.95 7.17
CA ARG A 859 12.26 -28.05 6.33
C ARG A 859 11.36 -28.22 5.10
N GLY A 860 10.05 -28.05 5.27
CA GLY A 860 9.04 -28.07 4.21
C GLY A 860 7.67 -28.45 4.76
N TYR A 861 6.79 -28.91 3.86
CA TYR A 861 5.49 -29.45 4.24
C TYR A 861 5.54 -30.98 4.37
N LEU A 862 4.98 -31.50 5.46
CA LEU A 862 4.90 -32.93 5.75
C LEU A 862 4.17 -33.64 4.61
N ASN A 863 4.80 -34.69 4.04
CA ASN A 863 4.22 -35.53 2.98
C ASN A 863 3.73 -34.76 1.72
N ARG A 864 4.28 -33.56 1.46
CA ARG A 864 3.92 -32.70 0.30
C ARG A 864 5.16 -32.17 -0.43
N PRO A 865 5.94 -33.03 -1.12
CA PRO A 865 7.18 -32.60 -1.79
C PRO A 865 6.94 -31.60 -2.93
N GLU A 866 5.84 -31.75 -3.68
CA GLU A 866 5.50 -30.85 -4.81
C GLU A 866 5.22 -29.43 -4.32
N LEU A 867 4.33 -29.28 -3.32
CA LEU A 867 4.03 -27.98 -2.71
C LEU A 867 5.26 -27.40 -2.00
N THR A 868 6.13 -28.26 -1.44
CA THR A 868 7.39 -27.82 -0.85
C THR A 868 8.32 -27.22 -1.92
N ALA A 869 8.46 -27.86 -3.09
CA ALA A 869 9.27 -27.32 -4.17
C ALA A 869 8.70 -26.02 -4.76
N GLU A 870 7.36 -25.87 -4.77
CA GLU A 870 6.69 -24.65 -5.23
C GLU A 870 6.93 -23.46 -4.28
N LYS A 871 6.81 -23.68 -2.96
CA LYS A 871 6.85 -22.60 -1.96
C LYS A 871 8.23 -22.35 -1.35
N PHE A 872 9.13 -23.33 -1.39
CA PHE A 872 10.50 -23.23 -0.86
C PHE A 872 11.51 -23.31 -2.00
N ILE A 873 11.72 -22.18 -2.67
CA ILE A 873 12.59 -22.07 -3.85
C ILE A 873 14.06 -21.91 -3.47
N LEU A 874 14.97 -22.10 -4.42
CA LEU A 874 16.39 -21.78 -4.21
C LEU A 874 16.57 -20.26 -4.06
N ASN A 875 17.48 -19.84 -3.17
CA ASN A 875 17.83 -18.44 -3.00
C ASN A 875 18.82 -18.00 -4.09
N PRO A 876 18.43 -17.15 -5.06
CA PRO A 876 19.33 -16.71 -6.14
C PRO A 876 20.39 -15.70 -5.69
N PHE A 877 20.24 -15.12 -4.49
CA PHE A 877 21.12 -14.07 -3.97
C PHE A 877 22.19 -14.59 -2.99
N ASN A 878 22.15 -15.88 -2.65
CA ASN A 878 23.07 -16.48 -1.69
C ASN A 878 24.10 -17.38 -2.38
N GLN A 879 25.36 -17.25 -1.99
CA GLN A 879 26.47 -18.02 -2.56
C GLN A 879 26.52 -19.48 -2.07
N ASN A 880 25.81 -19.81 -0.98
CA ASN A 880 25.76 -21.18 -0.45
C ASN A 880 24.83 -22.06 -1.29
N SER A 881 25.39 -23.10 -1.90
CA SER A 881 24.63 -24.12 -2.64
C SER A 881 23.65 -24.84 -1.71
N GLY A 882 22.36 -24.46 -1.75
CA GLY A 882 21.30 -25.06 -0.94
C GLY A 882 20.52 -24.09 -0.06
N ALA A 883 20.90 -22.81 -0.01
CA ALA A 883 20.07 -21.78 0.63
C ALA A 883 18.70 -21.69 -0.07
N ARG A 884 17.63 -21.56 0.72
CA ARG A 884 16.24 -21.50 0.22
C ARG A 884 15.55 -20.22 0.64
N LEU A 885 14.55 -19.81 -0.15
CA LEU A 885 13.59 -18.77 0.18
C LEU A 885 12.20 -19.39 0.30
N TYR A 886 11.46 -18.99 1.31
CA TYR A 886 10.03 -19.24 1.42
C TYR A 886 9.24 -18.10 0.76
N LYS A 887 8.31 -18.47 -0.14
CA LYS A 887 7.36 -17.56 -0.80
C LYS A 887 6.16 -17.30 0.12
N THR A 888 6.03 -16.09 0.63
CA THR A 888 5.01 -15.79 1.66
C THR A 888 3.62 -15.55 1.08
N GLY A 889 3.53 -15.07 -0.17
CA GLY A 889 2.30 -14.49 -0.73
C GLY A 889 1.87 -13.15 -0.12
N ASP A 890 2.67 -12.56 0.78
CA ASP A 890 2.39 -11.24 1.35
C ASP A 890 2.91 -10.13 0.44
N LEU A 891 2.05 -9.15 0.14
CA LEU A 891 2.40 -7.96 -0.62
C LEU A 891 2.93 -6.90 0.35
N VAL A 892 4.19 -6.49 0.13
CA VAL A 892 4.93 -5.59 1.03
C VAL A 892 5.72 -4.55 0.25
N ARG A 893 6.23 -3.53 0.93
CA ARG A 893 7.28 -2.63 0.40
C ARG A 893 8.31 -2.28 1.46
N TYR A 894 9.53 -1.95 1.02
CA TYR A 894 10.53 -1.35 1.88
C TYR A 894 10.23 0.13 2.12
N LEU A 895 10.34 0.56 3.36
CA LEU A 895 10.42 1.97 3.75
C LEU A 895 11.88 2.46 3.65
N PRO A 896 12.13 3.77 3.51
CA PRO A 896 13.49 4.31 3.36
C PRO A 896 14.45 4.00 4.52
N ASN A 897 13.93 3.63 5.69
CA ASN A 897 14.72 3.25 6.87
C ASN A 897 15.04 1.74 6.93
N GLY A 898 14.63 0.96 5.93
CA GLY A 898 14.79 -0.49 5.84
C GLY A 898 13.74 -1.31 6.60
N GLU A 899 12.74 -0.66 7.21
CA GLU A 899 11.58 -1.39 7.73
C GLU A 899 10.65 -1.81 6.59
N ILE A 900 9.96 -2.93 6.79
CA ILE A 900 9.01 -3.47 5.83
C ILE A 900 7.60 -3.09 6.23
N GLN A 901 6.81 -2.66 5.27
CA GLN A 901 5.39 -2.39 5.43
C GLN A 901 4.56 -3.48 4.75
N LEU A 902 3.58 -4.02 5.46
CA LEU A 902 2.58 -4.94 4.93
C LEU A 902 1.43 -4.17 4.26
N LEU A 903 1.21 -4.42 2.97
CA LEU A 903 0.17 -3.79 2.16
C LEU A 903 -1.05 -4.70 2.02
N GLY A 904 -0.86 -6.02 1.98
CA GLY A 904 -1.93 -7.00 1.85
C GLY A 904 -1.38 -8.36 1.43
N ARG A 905 -2.18 -9.12 0.69
CA ARG A 905 -1.79 -10.41 0.10
C ARG A 905 -2.00 -10.44 -1.40
N ILE A 906 -1.18 -11.22 -2.10
CA ILE A 906 -1.31 -11.41 -3.56
C ILE A 906 -2.28 -12.55 -3.90
N ASP A 907 -2.56 -13.42 -2.93
CA ASP A 907 -3.46 -14.56 -3.03
C ASP A 907 -4.75 -14.34 -2.23
N ASP A 908 -5.62 -15.36 -2.26
CA ASP A 908 -6.93 -15.31 -1.60
C ASP A 908 -6.88 -15.70 -0.12
N GLN A 909 -5.68 -15.80 0.46
CA GLN A 909 -5.53 -16.06 1.88
C GLN A 909 -5.86 -14.81 2.68
N VAL A 910 -6.54 -14.99 3.81
CA VAL A 910 -6.89 -13.92 4.73
C VAL A 910 -6.44 -14.27 6.14
N LYS A 911 -6.21 -13.23 6.95
CA LYS A 911 -6.03 -13.37 8.39
C LYS A 911 -7.20 -12.70 9.09
N ILE A 912 -8.00 -13.49 9.81
CA ILE A 912 -9.17 -13.00 10.54
C ILE A 912 -8.99 -13.37 12.01
N ARG A 913 -8.79 -12.38 12.89
CA ARG A 913 -8.68 -12.56 14.35
C ARG A 913 -7.55 -13.50 14.77
N GLY A 914 -6.42 -13.42 14.07
CA GLY A 914 -5.20 -14.18 14.30
C GLY A 914 -5.18 -15.51 13.54
N PHE A 915 -6.32 -15.95 13.01
CA PHE A 915 -6.43 -17.19 12.26
C PHE A 915 -6.06 -16.98 10.80
N ARG A 916 -5.10 -17.77 10.33
CA ARG A 916 -4.78 -17.91 8.91
C ARG A 916 -5.84 -18.79 8.24
N ILE A 917 -6.53 -18.24 7.24
CA ILE A 917 -7.64 -18.92 6.55
C ILE A 917 -7.39 -18.87 5.05
N GLU A 918 -7.40 -20.03 4.41
CA GLU A 918 -7.44 -20.17 2.96
C GLU A 918 -8.90 -20.20 2.51
N LEU A 919 -9.37 -19.15 1.84
CA LEU A 919 -10.77 -19.06 1.39
C LEU A 919 -11.12 -20.22 0.45
N GLY A 920 -10.16 -20.63 -0.38
CA GLY A 920 -10.28 -21.80 -1.26
C GLY A 920 -10.51 -23.13 -0.51
N GLU A 921 -10.08 -23.27 0.76
CA GLU A 921 -10.38 -24.49 1.54
C GLU A 921 -11.87 -24.59 1.85
N ILE A 922 -12.50 -23.46 2.17
CA ILE A 922 -13.93 -23.37 2.44
C ILE A 922 -14.73 -23.57 1.14
N GLU A 923 -14.30 -22.93 0.04
CA GLU A 923 -14.89 -23.10 -1.28
C GLU A 923 -14.84 -24.56 -1.75
N ALA A 924 -13.68 -25.22 -1.60
CA ALA A 924 -13.49 -26.61 -1.99
C ALA A 924 -14.40 -27.57 -1.21
N LYS A 925 -14.64 -27.31 0.09
CA LYS A 925 -15.60 -28.07 0.89
C LYS A 925 -17.03 -27.76 0.48
N LEU A 926 -17.42 -26.50 0.33
CA LEU A 926 -18.76 -26.12 -0.11
C LEU A 926 -19.13 -26.73 -1.47
N ASN A 927 -18.19 -26.78 -2.40
CA ASN A 927 -18.38 -27.37 -3.72
C ASN A 927 -18.55 -28.90 -3.70
N GLN A 928 -18.34 -29.58 -2.56
CA GLN A 928 -18.65 -31.00 -2.38
C GLN A 928 -20.12 -31.25 -1.98
N HIS A 929 -20.85 -30.20 -1.57
CA HIS A 929 -22.25 -30.33 -1.21
C HIS A 929 -23.12 -30.58 -2.47
N PRO A 930 -24.05 -31.56 -2.49
CA PRO A 930 -24.80 -31.94 -3.69
C PRO A 930 -25.54 -30.80 -4.40
N ASP A 931 -26.07 -29.87 -3.62
CA ASP A 931 -26.88 -28.74 -4.13
C ASP A 931 -26.06 -27.50 -4.53
N VAL A 932 -24.74 -27.51 -4.30
CA VAL A 932 -23.83 -26.41 -4.65
C VAL A 932 -23.18 -26.69 -6.00
N SER A 933 -23.34 -25.76 -6.95
CA SER A 933 -22.66 -25.82 -8.25
C SER A 933 -21.29 -25.17 -8.18
N GLN A 934 -21.20 -24.02 -7.53
CA GLN A 934 -19.97 -23.25 -7.38
C GLN A 934 -20.10 -22.32 -6.18
N SER A 935 -19.00 -22.06 -5.48
CA SER A 935 -18.96 -21.15 -4.35
C SER A 935 -17.77 -20.22 -4.43
N VAL A 936 -17.93 -19.04 -3.84
CA VAL A 936 -16.87 -18.03 -3.66
C VAL A 936 -16.96 -17.56 -2.23
N VAL A 937 -15.85 -17.59 -1.49
CA VAL A 937 -15.81 -17.10 -0.11
C VAL A 937 -14.96 -15.83 -0.08
N LEU A 938 -15.43 -14.81 0.63
CA LEU A 938 -14.73 -13.54 0.83
C LEU A 938 -14.67 -13.18 2.31
N ALA A 939 -13.64 -12.43 2.69
CA ALA A 939 -13.66 -11.65 3.93
C ALA A 939 -14.40 -10.33 3.66
N TRP A 940 -15.47 -10.07 4.41
CA TRP A 940 -16.32 -8.89 4.30
C TRP A 940 -16.38 -8.16 5.63
N GLY A 941 -16.25 -6.83 5.65
CA GLY A 941 -16.26 -6.01 6.88
C GLY A 941 -15.44 -4.73 6.72
N ASP A 942 -15.40 -3.89 7.77
CA ASP A 942 -14.51 -2.72 7.80
C ASP A 942 -13.07 -3.10 8.16
N GLU A 943 -12.11 -2.23 7.83
CA GLU A 943 -10.70 -2.41 8.23
C GLU A 943 -10.48 -2.21 9.74
N LEU A 944 -11.49 -1.76 10.50
CA LEU A 944 -11.40 -1.43 11.93
C LEU A 944 -11.60 -2.62 12.87
N GLY A 945 -11.87 -3.82 12.32
CA GLY A 945 -11.73 -5.09 13.02
C GLY A 945 -12.93 -6.06 12.96
N ASP A 946 -14.02 -5.74 12.27
CA ASP A 946 -15.18 -6.64 12.12
C ASP A 946 -15.20 -7.41 10.79
N GLN A 947 -14.04 -7.92 10.36
CA GLN A 947 -13.98 -8.82 9.20
C GLN A 947 -14.63 -10.17 9.52
N ARG A 948 -15.49 -10.62 8.62
CA ARG A 948 -16.20 -11.91 8.69
C ARG A 948 -16.18 -12.62 7.35
N LEU A 949 -16.22 -13.95 7.40
CA LEU A 949 -16.32 -14.77 6.20
C LEU A 949 -17.76 -14.73 5.63
N VAL A 950 -17.90 -14.53 4.32
CA VAL A 950 -19.17 -14.56 3.59
C VAL A 950 -19.02 -15.52 2.41
N ALA A 951 -19.91 -16.50 2.31
CA ALA A 951 -19.93 -17.46 1.23
C ALA A 951 -21.04 -17.13 0.22
N TYR A 952 -20.66 -16.89 -1.02
CA TYR A 952 -21.56 -16.71 -2.15
C TYR A 952 -21.73 -18.05 -2.85
N ILE A 953 -22.97 -18.53 -2.90
CA ILE A 953 -23.29 -19.89 -3.34
C ILE A 953 -24.13 -19.82 -4.61
N GLN A 954 -23.61 -20.42 -5.69
CA GLN A 954 -24.39 -20.76 -6.86
C GLN A 954 -24.96 -22.16 -6.70
N TYR A 955 -26.28 -22.28 -6.80
CA TYR A 955 -27.01 -23.54 -6.58
C TYR A 955 -27.44 -24.20 -7.90
N GLN A 956 -27.69 -25.51 -7.86
CA GLN A 956 -28.18 -26.26 -9.02
C GLN A 956 -29.70 -26.04 -9.21
N SER A 957 -30.13 -25.85 -10.47
CA SER A 957 -31.46 -25.38 -10.88
C SER A 957 -32.70 -26.14 -10.36
N GLN A 958 -32.56 -27.27 -9.65
CA GLN A 958 -33.70 -28.10 -9.22
C GLN A 958 -34.08 -27.93 -7.74
N GLN A 959 -33.19 -27.47 -6.85
CA GLN A 959 -33.50 -27.19 -5.44
C GLN A 959 -32.61 -26.06 -4.89
N THR A 960 -33.21 -25.11 -4.16
CA THR A 960 -32.46 -24.08 -3.42
C THR A 960 -31.97 -24.67 -2.10
N PRO A 961 -30.65 -24.76 -1.85
CA PRO A 961 -30.12 -25.30 -0.60
C PRO A 961 -30.52 -24.40 0.57
N LYS A 962 -30.82 -24.99 1.72
CA LYS A 962 -30.99 -24.19 2.94
C LYS A 962 -29.63 -23.82 3.50
N VAL A 963 -29.48 -22.58 3.93
CA VAL A 963 -28.25 -22.10 4.56
C VAL A 963 -27.90 -22.91 5.83
N THR A 964 -28.91 -23.34 6.59
CA THR A 964 -28.71 -24.22 7.76
C THR A 964 -28.10 -25.56 7.41
N GLU A 965 -28.46 -26.14 6.25
CA GLU A 965 -27.91 -27.41 5.74
C GLU A 965 -26.45 -27.21 5.30
N LEU A 966 -26.16 -26.15 4.52
CA LEU A 966 -24.79 -25.79 4.10
C LEU A 966 -23.86 -25.53 5.29
N ARG A 967 -24.34 -24.80 6.30
CA ARG A 967 -23.58 -24.47 7.50
C ARG A 967 -23.29 -25.73 8.33
N SER A 968 -24.27 -26.61 8.49
CA SER A 968 -24.11 -27.87 9.23
C SER A 968 -23.08 -28.77 8.54
N PHE A 969 -23.18 -28.90 7.22
CA PHE A 969 -22.22 -29.64 6.40
C PHE A 969 -20.78 -29.14 6.56
N LEU A 970 -20.57 -27.81 6.63
CA LEU A 970 -19.23 -27.27 6.88
C LEU A 970 -18.74 -27.50 8.32
N LYS A 971 -19.62 -27.39 9.33
CA LYS A 971 -19.25 -27.60 10.75
C LYS A 971 -18.74 -29.01 11.04
N GLU A 972 -19.17 -30.01 10.26
CA GLU A 972 -18.69 -31.38 10.37
C GLU A 972 -17.23 -31.55 9.92
N GLN A 973 -16.77 -30.69 8.99
CA GLN A 973 -15.50 -30.86 8.27
C GLN A 973 -14.45 -29.79 8.58
N LEU A 974 -14.88 -28.60 8.97
CA LEU A 974 -14.03 -27.43 9.16
C LEU A 974 -14.09 -26.91 10.59
N PRO A 975 -12.98 -26.34 11.11
CA PRO A 975 -13.00 -25.63 12.39
C PRO A 975 -14.01 -24.49 12.41
N GLN A 976 -14.53 -24.20 13.60
CA GLN A 976 -15.55 -23.16 13.81
C GLN A 976 -15.13 -21.78 13.25
N TYR A 977 -13.84 -21.42 13.32
CA TYR A 977 -13.34 -20.13 12.81
C TYR A 977 -13.33 -20.03 11.28
N MET A 978 -13.45 -21.14 10.55
CA MET A 978 -13.53 -21.19 9.08
C MET A 978 -14.98 -21.19 8.56
N ILE A 979 -15.98 -21.27 9.44
CA ILE A 979 -17.39 -21.32 9.02
C ILE A 979 -17.85 -19.91 8.63
N PRO A 980 -18.36 -19.69 7.40
CA PRO A 980 -18.87 -18.39 6.96
C PRO A 980 -19.97 -17.86 7.89
N ALA A 981 -19.89 -16.58 8.24
CA ALA A 981 -20.92 -15.90 9.04
C ALA A 981 -22.21 -15.73 8.24
N ALA A 982 -22.12 -15.46 6.94
CA ALA A 982 -23.26 -15.30 6.05
C ALA A 982 -23.13 -16.14 4.77
N PHE A 983 -24.27 -16.55 4.22
CA PHE A 983 -24.38 -17.27 2.95
C PHE A 983 -25.31 -16.49 2.01
N VAL A 984 -24.81 -16.10 0.85
CA VAL A 984 -25.55 -15.35 -0.16
C VAL A 984 -25.83 -16.27 -1.34
N LEU A 985 -27.09 -16.65 -1.53
CA LEU A 985 -27.51 -17.52 -2.63
C LEU A 985 -27.69 -16.70 -3.90
N LEU A 986 -26.98 -17.06 -4.97
CA LEU A 986 -27.03 -16.40 -6.26
C LEU A 986 -27.45 -17.40 -7.34
N SER A 987 -28.29 -16.96 -8.28
CA SER A 987 -28.63 -17.76 -9.46
C SER A 987 -27.43 -17.94 -10.39
N THR A 988 -26.54 -16.94 -10.45
CA THR A 988 -25.29 -16.95 -11.21
C THR A 988 -24.24 -16.07 -10.54
N LEU A 989 -22.98 -16.51 -10.52
CA LEU A 989 -21.88 -15.66 -10.07
C LEU A 989 -21.54 -14.60 -11.13
N PRO A 990 -21.27 -13.33 -10.74
CA PRO A 990 -20.85 -12.30 -11.67
C PRO A 990 -19.47 -12.62 -12.24
N LEU A 991 -19.27 -12.35 -13.54
CA LEU A 991 -18.05 -12.65 -14.27
C LEU A 991 -17.47 -11.36 -14.91
N LEU A 992 -16.15 -11.25 -14.92
CA LEU A 992 -15.39 -10.27 -15.69
C LEU A 992 -15.48 -10.60 -17.20
N PRO A 993 -15.20 -9.64 -18.10
CA PRO A 993 -15.20 -9.87 -19.56
C PRO A 993 -14.26 -10.99 -20.03
N ASN A 994 -13.27 -11.38 -19.22
CA ASN A 994 -12.35 -12.49 -19.49
C ASN A 994 -12.84 -13.85 -18.97
N GLY A 995 -14.06 -13.94 -18.44
CA GLY A 995 -14.67 -15.17 -17.92
C GLY A 995 -14.26 -15.57 -16.50
N LYS A 996 -13.40 -14.80 -15.82
CA LYS A 996 -13.11 -14.99 -14.39
C LYS A 996 -14.23 -14.42 -13.53
N ILE A 997 -14.38 -14.90 -12.30
CA ILE A 997 -15.36 -14.36 -11.34
C ILE A 997 -15.02 -12.91 -11.01
N ASP A 998 -16.02 -12.02 -11.12
CA ASP A 998 -15.92 -10.64 -10.68
C ASP A 998 -16.24 -10.53 -9.19
N ARG A 999 -15.21 -10.71 -8.35
CA ARG A 999 -15.33 -10.61 -6.89
C ARG A 999 -15.78 -9.22 -6.42
N ARG A 1000 -15.46 -8.15 -7.17
CA ARG A 1000 -15.87 -6.77 -6.84
C ARG A 1000 -17.33 -6.51 -7.24
N GLY A 1001 -17.83 -7.25 -8.22
CA GLY A 1001 -19.23 -7.24 -8.64
C GLY A 1001 -20.17 -8.11 -7.79
N LEU A 1002 -19.65 -8.81 -6.76
CA LEU A 1002 -20.50 -9.56 -5.84
C LEU A 1002 -21.35 -8.61 -4.99
N PRO A 1003 -22.66 -8.89 -4.82
CA PRO A 1003 -23.53 -8.02 -4.07
C PRO A 1003 -23.10 -7.96 -2.61
N ALA A 1004 -23.33 -6.80 -1.97
CA ALA A 1004 -23.18 -6.71 -0.53
C ALA A 1004 -24.12 -7.74 0.13
N PRO A 1005 -23.69 -8.39 1.23
CA PRO A 1005 -24.58 -9.19 2.05
C PRO A 1005 -25.59 -8.24 2.71
N GLU A 1006 -26.69 -7.90 2.03
CA GLU A 1006 -27.77 -7.08 2.58
C GLU A 1006 -28.40 -7.80 3.79
N MET A 1007 -28.85 -7.01 4.78
CA MET A 1007 -29.45 -7.47 6.05
C MET A 1007 -30.75 -8.28 5.91
N MET A 1008 -31.15 -8.67 4.70
CA MET A 1008 -32.18 -9.68 4.51
C MET A 1008 -31.58 -11.05 4.81
N ARG A 1009 -31.70 -11.47 6.06
CA ARG A 1009 -31.59 -12.86 6.49
C ARG A 1009 -33.00 -13.47 6.50
N PRO A 1010 -33.54 -13.95 5.36
CA PRO A 1010 -34.85 -14.58 5.32
C PRO A 1010 -34.97 -15.78 6.28
N GLU A 1011 -33.84 -16.34 6.71
CA GLU A 1011 -33.73 -17.34 7.77
C GLU A 1011 -34.19 -16.86 9.15
N LEU A 1012 -34.01 -15.57 9.47
CA LEU A 1012 -34.48 -14.96 10.73
C LEU A 1012 -35.98 -14.69 10.73
N GLU A 1013 -36.64 -14.68 9.57
CA GLU A 1013 -38.10 -14.54 9.48
C GLU A 1013 -38.82 -15.89 9.64
N VAL A 1014 -38.18 -17.01 9.29
CA VAL A 1014 -38.75 -18.35 9.41
C VAL A 1014 -38.53 -18.88 10.84
N GLY A 1015 -39.50 -18.67 11.72
CA GLY A 1015 -39.46 -19.19 13.10
C GLY A 1015 -39.06 -18.18 14.17
N TYR A 1016 -39.11 -16.87 13.87
CA TYR A 1016 -38.91 -15.80 14.85
C TYR A 1016 -39.86 -15.92 16.04
N VAL A 1017 -39.30 -16.19 17.22
CA VAL A 1017 -40.03 -16.17 18.51
C VAL A 1017 -39.48 -15.04 19.34
N MET A 1018 -40.36 -14.09 19.72
CA MET A 1018 -39.95 -12.92 20.48
C MET A 1018 -39.56 -13.27 21.94
N PRO A 1019 -38.62 -12.53 22.55
CA PRO A 1019 -38.29 -12.65 23.97
C PRO A 1019 -39.52 -12.51 24.88
N GLN A 1020 -39.81 -13.56 25.67
CA GLN A 1020 -41.00 -13.64 26.50
C GLN A 1020 -40.72 -13.20 27.94
N THR A 1021 -39.53 -13.54 28.47
CA THR A 1021 -39.11 -13.19 29.83
C THR A 1021 -38.24 -11.92 29.88
N GLU A 1022 -38.12 -11.31 31.06
CA GLU A 1022 -37.26 -10.13 31.26
C GLU A 1022 -35.77 -10.43 31.01
N VAL A 1023 -35.32 -11.64 31.36
CA VAL A 1023 -33.96 -12.13 31.10
C VAL A 1023 -33.75 -12.28 29.59
N GLU A 1024 -34.68 -12.92 28.87
CA GLU A 1024 -34.60 -13.06 27.40
C GLU A 1024 -34.58 -11.70 26.71
N ARG A 1025 -35.40 -10.72 27.17
CA ARG A 1025 -35.42 -9.36 26.60
C ARG A 1025 -34.09 -8.64 26.78
N THR A 1026 -33.49 -8.79 27.95
CA THR A 1026 -32.19 -8.19 28.26
C THR A 1026 -31.09 -8.78 27.40
N ILE A 1027 -31.03 -10.11 27.30
CA ILE A 1027 -30.06 -10.81 26.44
C ILE A 1027 -30.26 -10.39 24.97
N ALA A 1028 -31.50 -10.33 24.50
CA ALA A 1028 -31.82 -9.90 23.14
C ALA A 1028 -31.34 -8.47 22.85
N GLN A 1029 -31.57 -7.52 23.76
CA GLN A 1029 -31.12 -6.12 23.59
C GLN A 1029 -29.60 -6.02 23.50
N ILE A 1030 -28.88 -6.74 24.36
CA ILE A 1030 -27.41 -6.77 24.35
C ILE A 1030 -26.91 -7.36 23.02
N TRP A 1031 -27.51 -8.46 22.56
CA TRP A 1031 -27.12 -9.08 21.29
C TRP A 1031 -27.45 -8.19 20.09
N GLN A 1032 -28.60 -7.51 20.09
CA GLN A 1032 -28.98 -6.56 19.04
C GLN A 1032 -27.96 -5.43 18.90
N GLN A 1033 -27.50 -4.88 20.03
CA GLN A 1033 -26.47 -3.83 20.04
C GLN A 1033 -25.09 -4.35 19.64
N ALA A 1034 -24.69 -5.52 20.14
CA ALA A 1034 -23.37 -6.08 19.88
C ALA A 1034 -23.22 -6.58 18.43
N LEU A 1035 -24.28 -7.15 17.84
CA LEU A 1035 -24.29 -7.71 16.49
C LEU A 1035 -24.80 -6.72 15.43
N ASN A 1036 -25.31 -5.57 15.85
CA ASN A 1036 -25.96 -4.57 15.01
C ASN A 1036 -27.11 -5.16 14.17
N ILE A 1037 -28.02 -5.91 14.82
CA ILE A 1037 -29.18 -6.58 14.21
C ILE A 1037 -30.45 -6.08 14.90
N GLU A 1038 -31.44 -5.62 14.13
CA GLU A 1038 -32.67 -5.03 14.69
C GLU A 1038 -33.63 -6.05 15.33
N LYS A 1039 -33.69 -7.29 14.84
CA LYS A 1039 -34.59 -8.34 15.35
C LYS A 1039 -33.83 -9.66 15.58
N ILE A 1040 -33.84 -10.14 16.82
CA ILE A 1040 -33.25 -11.43 17.22
C ILE A 1040 -34.30 -12.23 17.97
N GLY A 1041 -34.62 -13.43 17.48
CA GLY A 1041 -35.51 -14.40 18.09
C GLY A 1041 -34.83 -15.23 19.18
N ILE A 1042 -35.60 -15.82 20.10
CA ILE A 1042 -35.02 -16.52 21.26
C ILE A 1042 -34.27 -17.82 20.91
N HIS A 1043 -34.54 -18.38 19.74
CA HIS A 1043 -33.89 -19.59 19.23
C HIS A 1043 -32.73 -19.28 18.28
N ASP A 1044 -32.48 -18.01 17.98
CA ASP A 1044 -31.37 -17.61 17.14
C ASP A 1044 -30.05 -17.88 17.87
N ASN A 1045 -29.08 -18.43 17.14
CA ASN A 1045 -27.78 -18.79 17.66
C ASN A 1045 -26.79 -17.63 17.53
N PHE A 1046 -26.12 -17.24 18.62
CA PHE A 1046 -25.17 -16.11 18.68
C PHE A 1046 -24.14 -16.13 17.55
N PHE A 1047 -23.54 -17.29 17.29
CA PHE A 1047 -22.47 -17.44 16.31
C PHE A 1047 -23.00 -17.44 14.88
N GLU A 1048 -24.19 -17.99 14.68
CA GLU A 1048 -24.87 -17.97 13.38
C GLU A 1048 -25.34 -16.56 13.03
N LEU A 1049 -25.58 -15.73 14.05
CA LEU A 1049 -25.87 -14.32 13.87
C LEU A 1049 -24.64 -13.48 13.50
N GLY A 1050 -23.44 -14.07 13.46
CA GLY A 1050 -22.17 -13.38 13.21
C GLY A 1050 -21.37 -13.08 14.48
N GLY A 1051 -21.83 -13.54 15.64
CA GLY A 1051 -21.10 -13.44 16.90
C GLY A 1051 -19.82 -14.29 16.90
N HIS A 1052 -18.82 -13.85 17.64
CA HIS A 1052 -17.51 -14.51 17.72
C HIS A 1052 -16.86 -14.28 19.07
N SER A 1053 -15.73 -14.93 19.35
CA SER A 1053 -15.07 -14.91 20.65
C SER A 1053 -14.82 -13.50 21.19
N LEU A 1054 -14.35 -12.56 20.35
CA LEU A 1054 -14.15 -11.15 20.74
C LEU A 1054 -15.46 -10.43 21.10
N LEU A 1055 -16.51 -10.56 20.26
CA LEU A 1055 -17.84 -10.02 20.57
C LEU A 1055 -18.44 -10.67 21.81
N MET A 1056 -18.14 -11.94 22.05
CA MET A 1056 -18.58 -12.67 23.22
C MET A 1056 -17.99 -12.11 24.51
N VAL A 1057 -16.70 -11.72 24.51
CA VAL A 1057 -16.09 -11.00 25.64
C VAL A 1057 -16.88 -9.72 25.95
N LYS A 1058 -17.23 -8.94 24.92
CA LYS A 1058 -18.04 -7.71 25.06
C LYS A 1058 -19.46 -7.99 25.57
N VAL A 1059 -20.15 -8.97 24.97
CA VAL A 1059 -21.51 -9.36 25.35
C VAL A 1059 -21.55 -9.91 26.78
N ASN A 1060 -20.59 -10.77 27.15
CA ASN A 1060 -20.50 -11.33 28.49
C ASN A 1060 -20.24 -10.25 29.54
N SER A 1061 -19.38 -9.27 29.24
CA SER A 1061 -19.17 -8.09 30.10
C SER A 1061 -20.48 -7.33 30.34
N GLN A 1062 -21.28 -7.07 29.30
CA GLN A 1062 -22.55 -6.35 29.42
C GLN A 1062 -23.62 -7.18 30.16
N LEU A 1063 -23.68 -8.49 29.90
CA LEU A 1063 -24.59 -9.41 30.60
C LEU A 1063 -24.28 -9.46 32.10
N ARG A 1064 -23.00 -9.53 32.48
CA ARG A 1064 -22.56 -9.49 33.89
C ARG A 1064 -22.98 -8.18 34.56
N GLU A 1065 -22.75 -7.05 33.90
CA GLU A 1065 -23.09 -5.72 34.43
C GLU A 1065 -24.60 -5.57 34.68
N ILE A 1066 -25.43 -6.01 33.74
CA ILE A 1066 -26.89 -5.81 33.80
C ILE A 1066 -27.59 -6.89 34.64
N LEU A 1067 -27.21 -8.16 34.50
CA LEU A 1067 -27.90 -9.29 35.14
C LEU A 1067 -27.30 -9.71 36.49
N GLN A 1068 -26.12 -9.18 36.85
CA GLN A 1068 -25.41 -9.47 38.10
C GLN A 1068 -25.19 -10.98 38.35
N THR A 1069 -24.68 -11.69 37.36
CA THR A 1069 -24.43 -13.15 37.43
C THR A 1069 -23.05 -13.52 36.90
N ASP A 1070 -22.44 -14.56 37.44
CA ASP A 1070 -21.22 -15.15 36.87
C ASP A 1070 -21.56 -16.15 35.75
N LEU A 1071 -21.52 -15.69 34.49
CA LEU A 1071 -21.46 -16.61 33.33
C LEU A 1071 -20.03 -16.86 32.93
N SER A 1072 -19.69 -18.13 32.71
CA SER A 1072 -18.43 -18.48 32.06
C SER A 1072 -18.55 -18.32 30.55
N MET A 1073 -17.44 -18.05 29.86
CA MET A 1073 -17.39 -18.06 28.39
C MET A 1073 -17.80 -19.42 27.82
N LEU A 1074 -17.51 -20.50 28.55
CA LEU A 1074 -17.89 -21.87 28.19
C LEU A 1074 -19.41 -22.05 28.14
N ASP A 1075 -20.16 -21.38 29.02
CA ASP A 1075 -21.62 -21.42 29.03
C ASP A 1075 -22.21 -20.78 27.76
N MET A 1076 -21.58 -19.73 27.23
CA MET A 1076 -22.02 -19.11 25.98
C MET A 1076 -21.76 -20.01 24.75
N PHE A 1077 -20.73 -20.86 24.80
CA PHE A 1077 -20.52 -21.89 23.77
C PHE A 1077 -21.47 -23.08 23.93
N ARG A 1078 -21.79 -23.48 25.17
CA ARG A 1078 -22.70 -24.60 25.47
C ARG A 1078 -24.17 -24.26 25.23
N TYR A 1079 -24.56 -23.01 25.50
CA TYR A 1079 -25.93 -22.50 25.39
C TYR A 1079 -25.99 -21.31 24.43
N PRO A 1080 -25.80 -21.55 23.12
CA PRO A 1080 -25.56 -20.48 22.15
C PRO A 1080 -26.83 -19.75 21.71
N THR A 1081 -28.00 -19.99 22.32
CA THR A 1081 -29.27 -19.32 21.99
C THR A 1081 -29.81 -18.55 23.19
N ILE A 1082 -30.58 -17.50 22.97
CA ILE A 1082 -31.15 -16.68 24.06
C ILE A 1082 -32.01 -17.54 25.00
N SER A 1083 -32.83 -18.45 24.46
CA SER A 1083 -33.69 -19.36 25.24
C SER A 1083 -32.86 -20.33 26.09
N SER A 1084 -31.86 -21.01 25.51
CA SER A 1084 -31.02 -21.95 26.26
C SER A 1084 -30.17 -21.24 27.32
N LEU A 1085 -29.69 -20.04 27.02
CA LEU A 1085 -28.96 -19.20 27.96
C LEU A 1085 -29.87 -18.73 29.10
N ALA A 1086 -31.07 -18.22 28.80
CA ALA A 1086 -32.08 -17.78 29.77
C ALA A 1086 -32.59 -18.92 30.68
N GLU A 1087 -32.69 -20.14 30.16
CA GLU A 1087 -33.00 -21.33 30.96
C GLU A 1087 -31.87 -21.66 31.95
N ASN A 1088 -30.61 -21.58 31.51
CA ASN A 1088 -29.45 -21.76 32.39
C ASN A 1088 -29.42 -20.70 33.52
N PHE A 1089 -29.77 -19.45 33.20
CA PHE A 1089 -29.98 -18.39 34.19
C PHE A 1089 -31.07 -18.73 35.22
N SER A 1090 -32.20 -19.26 34.74
CA SER A 1090 -33.36 -19.56 35.58
C SER A 1090 -33.11 -20.76 36.51
N GLN A 1091 -32.29 -21.72 36.09
CA GLN A 1091 -31.88 -22.86 36.92
C GLN A 1091 -30.85 -22.47 37.99
N SER A 1092 -29.98 -21.50 37.69
CA SER A 1092 -28.97 -20.98 38.62
C SER A 1092 -29.54 -20.09 39.75
N LYS A 1093 -30.80 -19.64 39.64
CA LYS A 1093 -31.50 -18.78 40.63
C LYS A 1093 -32.43 -19.53 41.61
N LYS A 1094 -32.48 -20.87 41.64
CA LYS A 1094 -33.25 -21.58 42.67
C LYS A 1094 -32.59 -21.44 44.06
N PRO A 1095 -33.28 -20.95 45.10
CA PRO A 1095 -32.69 -20.75 46.41
C PRO A 1095 -32.41 -22.11 47.09
N THR A 1096 -31.17 -22.33 47.52
CA THR A 1096 -30.82 -23.39 48.46
C THR A 1096 -31.56 -23.14 49.77
N SER A 1097 -32.21 -24.19 50.28
CA SER A 1097 -33.10 -24.14 51.43
C SER A 1097 -32.42 -23.68 52.73
N THR A 1098 -33.07 -22.71 53.38
CA THR A 1098 -33.13 -22.43 54.83
C THR A 1098 -32.18 -23.23 55.74
N GLN A 1099 -31.15 -22.57 56.26
CA GLN A 1099 -30.66 -22.81 57.62
C GLN A 1099 -30.94 -21.57 58.49
N GLN A 1100 -31.50 -21.83 59.67
CA GLN A 1100 -31.96 -20.85 60.66
C GLN A 1100 -30.85 -19.92 61.17
N PRO A 1101 -31.21 -18.70 61.62
CA PRO A 1101 -30.25 -17.74 62.17
C PRO A 1101 -29.75 -18.18 63.54
N ARG A 1102 -28.42 -18.14 63.75
CA ARG A 1102 -27.82 -18.04 65.08
C ARG A 1102 -27.50 -16.58 65.35
N ASP A 1103 -28.16 -16.00 66.34
CA ASP A 1103 -27.80 -14.73 66.96
C ASP A 1103 -26.41 -14.81 67.58
N ILE A 1104 -25.48 -13.92 67.19
CA ILE A 1104 -24.43 -13.35 68.07
C ILE A 1104 -24.11 -11.90 67.64
N GLU A 1105 -24.56 -10.96 68.49
CA GLU A 1105 -23.98 -9.67 68.91
C GLU A 1105 -23.24 -8.76 67.90
N THR A 1106 -23.95 -7.70 67.51
CA THR A 1106 -23.41 -6.38 67.18
C THR A 1106 -22.83 -5.69 68.42
N ASP A 1107 -21.52 -5.49 68.45
CA ASP A 1107 -20.95 -4.25 68.97
C ASP A 1107 -19.55 -3.98 68.37
N LYS A 1108 -19.31 -2.71 68.02
CA LYS A 1108 -18.08 -2.10 67.44
C LYS A 1108 -17.98 -1.96 65.91
N ILE A 1109 -18.90 -1.23 65.27
CA ILE A 1109 -18.52 -0.34 64.13
C ILE A 1109 -19.38 0.94 64.17
N LEU A 1110 -19.11 1.84 65.12
CA LEU A 1110 -19.72 3.18 65.16
C LEU A 1110 -18.74 4.33 65.44
N ALA A 1111 -17.43 4.12 65.24
CA ALA A 1111 -16.41 5.17 65.50
C ALA A 1111 -15.59 5.60 64.26
N GLY A 1112 -15.85 5.08 63.05
CA GLY A 1112 -15.02 5.37 61.87
C GLY A 1112 -15.58 6.39 60.86
N LYS A 1113 -16.88 6.68 60.87
CA LYS A 1113 -17.54 7.43 59.77
C LYS A 1113 -17.72 8.93 59.99
N ALA A 1114 -17.17 9.50 61.07
CA ALA A 1114 -17.27 10.93 61.37
C ALA A 1114 -16.09 11.78 60.86
N GLN A 1115 -15.01 11.18 60.34
CA GLN A 1115 -13.79 11.92 59.98
C GLN A 1115 -13.59 12.22 58.48
N GLN A 1116 -14.43 11.67 57.60
CA GLN A 1116 -14.27 11.85 56.14
C GLN A 1116 -15.19 12.92 55.52
N LYS A 1117 -16.27 13.33 56.22
CA LYS A 1117 -17.19 14.38 55.75
C LYS A 1117 -16.71 15.81 55.98
N SER A 1118 -15.69 16.02 56.82
CA SER A 1118 -15.09 17.34 57.11
C SER A 1118 -14.05 17.78 56.06
N ARG A 1119 -13.50 16.86 55.27
CA ARG A 1119 -12.44 17.15 54.28
C ARG A 1119 -12.94 17.60 52.91
N LEU A 1120 -14.16 17.21 52.51
CA LEU A 1120 -14.73 17.59 51.20
C LEU A 1120 -15.40 18.99 51.17
N GLN A 1121 -15.69 19.61 52.31
CA GLN A 1121 -16.29 20.96 52.34
C GLN A 1121 -15.26 22.10 52.33
N LYS A 1122 -13.96 21.82 52.52
CA LYS A 1122 -12.89 22.84 52.48
C LYS A 1122 -12.18 23.02 51.14
N MET A 1123 -12.48 22.20 50.13
CA MET A 1123 -11.86 22.31 48.79
C MET A 1123 -12.72 23.06 47.75
N LYS A 1124 -13.95 23.48 48.10
CA LYS A 1124 -14.86 24.19 47.18
C LYS A 1124 -14.83 25.73 47.27
N SER A 1125 -13.93 26.34 48.05
CA SER A 1125 -13.87 27.80 48.23
C SER A 1125 -12.58 28.48 47.76
N MET A 1126 -11.86 27.92 46.79
CA MET A 1126 -10.74 28.60 46.15
C MET A 1126 -10.69 28.25 44.67
N LYS A 1127 -11.36 29.06 43.84
CA LYS A 1127 -11.00 29.35 42.43
C LYS A 1127 -11.94 30.44 41.91
N ASN A 1128 -11.57 31.69 42.22
CA ASN A 1128 -11.93 32.88 41.47
C ASN A 1128 -10.64 33.65 41.28
N ILE A 1129 -10.12 33.72 40.06
CA ILE A 1129 -9.28 34.79 39.50
C ILE A 1129 -9.36 34.68 37.98
N SER A 1130 -9.50 35.83 37.35
CA SER A 1130 -9.82 36.12 35.94
C SER A 1130 -8.60 36.53 35.10
N LEU A 1131 -8.80 36.53 33.77
CA LEU A 1131 -8.13 37.28 32.67
C LEU A 1131 -6.89 36.64 31.98
N PRO A 1132 -6.53 37.03 30.73
CA PRO A 1132 -7.33 37.46 29.55
C PRO A 1132 -6.82 36.91 28.18
N ASN A 1133 -7.50 37.35 27.11
CA ASN A 1133 -7.19 37.23 25.66
C ASN A 1133 -5.74 37.57 25.24
N ASP A 1134 -5.24 36.84 24.24
CA ASP A 1134 -4.65 37.29 22.96
C ASP A 1134 -3.62 36.27 22.41
N LEU A 1135 -3.73 36.00 21.10
CA LEU A 1135 -2.93 35.20 20.14
C LEU A 1135 -3.51 33.85 19.72
#